data_AF-A0A7C6LX17-F1
#
_entry.id   AF-A0A7C6LX17-F1
#
_cell.length_a   1.000
_cell.length_b   1.000
_cell.length_c   1.000
_cell.angle_alpha   90.00
_cell.angle_beta   90.00
_cell.angle_gamma   90.00
#
_symmetry.space_group_name_H-M   'P 1'
#
loop_
_entity.id
_entity.type
_entity.pdbx_description
1 polymer ?
#
loop_
_entity_poly.entity_id
_entity_poly.type
_entity_poly.pdbx_seq_one_letter_code
_entity_poly.pdbx_strand_id
1 'polypeptide(L)'
;MFERVINKISSKLNEIKNEYGILAFAAILAVPLKVFLFYHLIGVKVNFFLVWFITCTLIYLIFTSFRNKWIPAVIYMLFSILMLCDVTYGCFFNRYLSVNLLGAAGVLGDITESIKEVLKPSFFLLLGDALLILAALSIRFSRLRNGKIETGTKKKINVASPIIALLIIILLVFNLFGSHRITSLSNQEIFSYHVKDIIGALTGYKFNEALDCMAAIEDTYRTEKDGPLFGVAEGRNLIVIQLESFQNFVINAEYNGQEITPNLNEIIKGDTIYFDRYYQQIGSGNTSDAELATNNSIYGSLSSYSYKLFAHNYFRGLPVLLSEKGYDTAVFHAHEERDFWNREEAYKTQGFDTFYGGIGGSDIGQYDMTEWMGWGLTDTEFFKQSMKYLKELSQPFYSFIITLSNHHPYLMLDHYRFIDLLPEDEGTIFGNYISSAAYTDYAIGQLMQLLKEGGLYENSIIALYGDHLGLPLNDEEICNSMSRFLGKDYDYDTMMNVPLIITIPGADKEINQTISISGGHLDFLPTIAYLMGFETLDTIYLGHNLLTIDSGFVAEQTYMTKGSFFQDDIVYEMSRDGVFKNGRAWNQRTGTPVPTEDCYEGYIRSMGIINTSEFILKNDVLRKIYKENQSIADVFSSEPVIEYPDEIAVAGAPDKALIGTNSLEALNASYDAGYRDIKIQVCWTEDKEAVLLSSWEELGKYFNTNLSSEITLDAFHNLTMKNGLTSMDYLDLIAWAREHPDATLYVQAERSSDYFMRCINSYAGSIIHQFVSEVPGMVEYTGLYPSILNIEKGDNTADQLLEFIRLNNVAAVSMSKESANGAYKDILKANCTIYLKDDENGLITKRN
;
A
#
# COMPACT_ATOMS: atom_id res chain seq x y z
N MET A 1 11.59 45.05 -23.01
CA MET A 1 12.23 43.78 -22.56
C MET A 1 11.69 42.59 -23.34
N PHE A 2 10.37 42.46 -23.46
CA PHE A 2 9.68 41.39 -24.19
C PHE A 2 10.08 41.28 -25.67
N GLU A 3 10.12 42.39 -26.43
CA GLU A 3 10.57 42.40 -27.83
C GLU A 3 12.02 41.93 -28.02
N ARG A 4 12.93 42.27 -27.09
CA ARG A 4 14.33 41.80 -27.15
C ARG A 4 14.42 40.29 -26.98
N VAL A 5 13.55 39.70 -26.14
CA VAL A 5 13.49 38.25 -25.94
C VAL A 5 12.91 37.57 -27.18
N ILE A 6 11.80 38.08 -27.73
CA ILE A 6 11.19 37.56 -28.96
C ILE A 6 12.17 37.59 -30.13
N ASN A 7 12.88 38.71 -30.33
CA ASN A 7 13.87 38.84 -31.40
C ASN A 7 15.03 37.85 -31.23
N LYS A 8 15.48 37.61 -29.99
CA LYS A 8 16.54 36.64 -29.69
C LYS A 8 16.09 35.19 -29.93
N ILE A 9 14.84 34.86 -29.59
CA ILE A 9 14.24 33.55 -29.85
C ILE A 9 14.09 33.33 -31.36
N SER A 10 13.50 34.30 -32.07
CA SER A 10 13.30 34.25 -33.52
C SER A 10 14.62 34.08 -34.28
N SER A 11 15.65 34.84 -33.90
CA SER A 11 17.00 34.70 -34.47
C SER A 11 17.57 33.29 -34.26
N LYS A 12 17.38 32.70 -33.08
CA LYS A 12 17.92 31.37 -32.74
C LYS A 12 17.16 30.24 -33.44
N LEU A 13 15.84 30.37 -33.59
CA LEU A 13 15.02 29.45 -34.37
C LEU A 13 15.42 29.46 -35.86
N ASN A 14 15.72 30.64 -36.41
CA ASN A 14 16.23 30.76 -37.77
C ASN A 14 17.62 30.14 -37.94
N GLU A 15 18.53 30.29 -36.97
CA GLU A 15 19.85 29.60 -36.96
C GLU A 15 19.66 28.08 -37.03
N ILE A 16 18.77 27.52 -36.19
CA ILE A 16 18.51 26.08 -36.16
C ILE A 16 17.86 25.59 -37.46
N LYS A 17 16.87 26.33 -37.98
CA LYS A 17 16.22 26.00 -39.26
C LYS A 17 17.22 25.99 -40.41
N ASN A 18 18.17 26.92 -40.43
CA ASN A 18 19.20 26.99 -41.45
C ASN A 18 20.21 25.84 -41.31
N GLU A 19 20.63 25.50 -40.09
CA GLU A 19 21.62 24.46 -39.83
C GLU A 19 21.06 23.02 -39.96
N TYR A 20 19.84 22.78 -39.46
CA TYR A 20 19.23 21.44 -39.35
C TYR A 20 18.01 21.23 -40.25
N GLY A 21 17.53 22.27 -40.93
CA GLY A 21 16.39 22.20 -41.85
C GLY A 21 15.03 22.40 -41.18
N ILE A 22 13.96 22.38 -41.99
CA ILE A 22 12.58 22.63 -41.55
C ILE A 22 12.07 21.56 -40.56
N LEU A 23 12.55 20.31 -40.66
CA LEU A 23 12.16 19.24 -39.75
C LEU A 23 12.64 19.49 -38.32
N ALA A 24 13.80 20.12 -38.12
CA ALA A 24 14.27 20.51 -36.79
C ALA A 24 13.40 21.61 -36.18
N PHE A 25 12.91 22.54 -37.00
CA PHE A 25 11.96 23.56 -36.55
C PHE A 25 10.63 22.93 -36.13
N ALA A 26 10.11 21.98 -36.91
CA ALA A 26 8.91 21.21 -36.55
C ALA A 26 9.12 20.42 -35.24
N ALA A 27 10.26 19.75 -35.08
CA ALA A 27 10.60 19.03 -33.86
C ALA A 27 10.61 19.93 -32.62
N ILE A 28 11.17 21.14 -32.70
CA ILE A 28 11.20 22.09 -31.57
C ILE A 28 9.80 22.45 -31.07
N LEU A 29 8.81 22.53 -31.98
CA LEU A 29 7.42 22.78 -31.61
C LEU A 29 6.71 21.50 -31.13
N ALA A 30 7.07 20.35 -31.71
CA ALA A 30 6.46 19.07 -31.36
C ALA A 30 6.88 18.57 -29.97
N VAL A 31 8.13 18.80 -29.53
CA VAL A 31 8.62 18.32 -28.22
C VAL A 31 7.75 18.80 -27.05
N PRO A 32 7.48 20.12 -26.86
CA PRO A 32 6.64 20.56 -25.75
C PRO A 32 5.19 20.07 -25.87
N LEU A 33 4.64 19.96 -27.08
CA LEU A 33 3.29 19.42 -27.32
C LEU A 33 3.21 17.94 -26.95
N LYS A 34 4.24 17.15 -27.28
CA LYS A 34 4.33 15.76 -26.84
C LYS A 34 4.38 15.65 -25.32
N VAL A 35 5.25 16.43 -24.65
CA VAL A 35 5.37 16.37 -23.19
C VAL A 35 4.04 16.75 -22.52
N PHE A 36 3.30 17.69 -23.11
CA PHE A 36 1.95 18.04 -22.66
C PHE A 36 0.99 16.85 -22.82
N LEU A 37 0.96 16.23 -24.01
CA LEU A 37 0.13 15.05 -24.28
C LEU A 37 0.47 13.89 -23.36
N PHE A 38 1.76 13.62 -23.14
CA PHE A 38 2.24 12.59 -22.22
C PHE A 38 1.66 12.78 -20.81
N TYR A 39 1.81 13.99 -20.22
CA TYR A 39 1.30 14.24 -18.88
C TYR A 39 -0.22 14.24 -18.79
N HIS A 40 -0.90 14.60 -19.88
CA HIS A 40 -2.35 14.48 -19.97
C HIS A 40 -2.79 13.01 -19.98
N LEU A 41 -2.18 12.17 -20.81
CA LEU A 41 -2.48 10.73 -20.90
C LEU A 41 -2.14 9.98 -19.61
N ILE A 42 -1.06 10.39 -18.93
CA ILE A 42 -0.69 9.86 -17.62
C ILE A 42 -1.67 10.30 -16.52
N GLY A 43 -2.49 11.34 -16.73
CA GLY A 43 -3.44 11.81 -15.72
C GLY A 43 -2.83 12.73 -14.66
N VAL A 44 -1.74 13.45 -14.96
CA VAL A 44 -1.21 14.49 -14.06
C VAL A 44 -2.21 15.64 -13.97
N LYS A 45 -2.74 15.89 -12.76
CA LYS A 45 -3.67 17.00 -12.50
C LYS A 45 -3.01 18.13 -11.69
N VAL A 46 -2.22 17.76 -10.67
CA VAL A 46 -1.57 18.71 -9.76
C VAL A 46 -0.24 19.18 -10.34
N ASN A 47 0.08 20.48 -10.21
CA ASN A 47 1.34 21.07 -10.71
C ASN A 47 1.62 20.87 -12.21
N PHE A 48 0.60 20.55 -13.03
CA PHE A 48 0.74 20.15 -14.44
C PHE A 48 1.71 21.02 -15.24
N PHE A 49 1.49 22.34 -15.27
CA PHE A 49 2.32 23.27 -16.05
C PHE A 49 3.77 23.34 -15.54
N LEU A 50 3.99 23.16 -14.24
CA LEU A 50 5.32 23.22 -13.64
C LEU A 50 6.10 21.94 -13.95
N VAL A 51 5.47 20.77 -13.82
CA VAL A 51 6.04 19.48 -14.22
C VAL A 51 6.40 19.50 -15.72
N TRP A 52 5.44 19.90 -16.57
CA TRP A 52 5.65 20.07 -18.00
C TRP A 52 6.84 20.99 -18.33
N PHE A 53 6.93 22.14 -17.64
CA PHE A 53 8.00 23.10 -17.84
C PHE A 53 9.37 22.56 -17.42
N ILE A 54 9.45 21.86 -16.29
CA ILE A 54 10.68 21.23 -15.79
C ILE A 54 11.18 20.19 -16.79
N THR A 55 10.32 19.28 -17.24
CA THR A 55 10.68 18.23 -18.21
C THR A 55 11.14 18.84 -19.53
N CYS A 56 10.44 19.85 -20.05
CA CYS A 56 10.87 20.58 -21.25
C CYS A 56 12.25 21.24 -21.06
N THR A 57 12.50 21.79 -19.87
CA THR A 57 13.79 22.41 -19.51
C THR A 57 14.90 21.37 -19.47
N LEU A 58 14.68 20.22 -18.83
CA LEU A 58 15.65 19.11 -18.76
C LEU A 58 15.99 18.58 -20.16
N ILE A 59 14.99 18.39 -21.03
CA ILE A 59 15.20 18.00 -22.43
C ILE A 59 16.06 19.03 -23.16
N TYR A 60 15.73 20.33 -23.03
CA TYR A 60 16.55 21.41 -23.62
C TYR A 60 17.99 21.39 -23.11
N LEU A 61 18.19 21.20 -21.80
CA LEU A 61 19.52 21.13 -21.19
C LEU A 61 20.31 19.94 -21.75
N ILE A 62 19.73 18.74 -21.86
CA ILE A 62 20.35 17.56 -22.49
C ILE A 62 20.83 17.89 -23.91
N PHE A 63 19.99 18.46 -24.76
CA PHE A 63 20.39 18.81 -26.12
C PHE A 63 21.49 19.88 -26.17
N THR A 64 21.57 20.79 -25.20
CA THR A 64 22.63 21.81 -25.14
C THR A 64 23.96 21.31 -24.54
N SER A 65 23.94 20.23 -23.76
CA SER A 65 25.14 19.62 -23.14
C SER A 65 26.06 18.96 -24.16
N PHE A 66 25.51 18.34 -25.21
CA PHE A 66 26.31 17.59 -26.19
C PHE A 66 26.62 18.40 -27.45
N ARG A 67 27.89 18.37 -27.89
CA ARG A 67 28.29 18.95 -29.19
C ARG A 67 27.75 18.13 -30.35
N ASN A 68 27.94 16.80 -30.29
CA ASN A 68 27.38 15.88 -31.28
C ASN A 68 25.92 15.62 -30.94
N LYS A 69 25.00 16.12 -31.77
CA LYS A 69 23.55 16.03 -31.54
C LYS A 69 22.97 14.63 -31.73
N TRP A 70 23.74 13.69 -32.29
CA TRP A 70 23.32 12.28 -32.34
C TRP A 70 23.20 11.65 -30.95
N ILE A 71 24.10 11.98 -30.02
CA ILE A 71 24.06 11.43 -28.65
C ILE A 71 22.75 11.80 -27.92
N PRO A 72 22.38 13.09 -27.76
CA PRO A 72 21.14 13.46 -27.09
C PRO A 72 19.90 13.03 -27.90
N ALA A 73 19.99 12.87 -29.23
CA ALA A 73 18.87 12.35 -30.02
C ALA A 73 18.59 10.86 -29.74
N VAL A 74 19.63 10.04 -29.55
CA VAL A 74 19.47 8.64 -29.15
C VAL A 74 18.90 8.54 -27.74
N ILE A 75 19.45 9.32 -26.78
CA ILE A 75 18.92 9.38 -25.41
C ILE A 75 17.45 9.81 -25.43
N TYR A 76 17.10 10.81 -26.25
CA TYR A 76 15.74 11.30 -26.39
C TYR A 76 14.78 10.28 -27.03
N MET A 77 15.26 9.47 -27.98
CA MET A 77 14.49 8.37 -28.56
C MET A 77 14.18 7.31 -27.48
N LEU A 78 15.17 6.91 -26.69
CA LEU A 78 14.95 5.98 -25.57
C LEU A 78 13.95 6.54 -24.55
N PHE A 79 14.05 7.83 -24.24
CA PHE A 79 13.09 8.53 -23.40
C PHE A 79 11.67 8.56 -24.00
N SER A 80 11.55 8.72 -25.32
CA SER A 80 10.25 8.71 -26.00
C SER A 80 9.62 7.31 -26.00
N ILE A 81 10.45 6.26 -26.09
CA ILE A 81 10.01 4.87 -25.92
C ILE A 81 9.57 4.64 -24.47
N LEU A 82 10.32 5.14 -23.48
CA LEU A 82 9.93 5.06 -22.08
C LEU A 82 8.59 5.76 -21.82
N MET A 83 8.37 6.95 -22.37
CA MET A 83 7.07 7.64 -22.30
C MET A 83 5.93 6.82 -22.89
N LEU A 84 6.15 6.12 -24.00
CA LEU A 84 5.16 5.21 -24.59
C LEU A 84 4.87 4.03 -23.65
N CYS A 85 5.90 3.41 -23.08
CA CYS A 85 5.75 2.34 -22.10
C CYS A 85 5.00 2.81 -20.85
N ASP A 86 5.36 3.97 -20.32
CA ASP A 86 4.73 4.58 -19.15
C ASP A 86 3.25 4.91 -19.39
N VAL A 87 2.89 5.45 -20.56
CA VAL A 87 1.49 5.72 -20.90
C VAL A 87 0.71 4.43 -21.02
N THR A 88 1.26 3.44 -21.71
CA THR A 88 0.57 2.15 -21.91
C THR A 88 0.36 1.44 -20.58
N TYR A 89 1.39 1.39 -19.73
CA TYR A 89 1.31 0.79 -18.40
C TYR A 89 0.40 1.60 -17.45
N GLY A 90 0.52 2.93 -17.47
CA GLY A 90 -0.27 3.84 -16.63
C GLY A 90 -1.76 3.86 -16.96
N CYS A 91 -2.14 3.65 -18.23
CA CYS A 91 -3.53 3.47 -18.61
C CYS A 91 -4.15 2.23 -17.97
N PHE A 92 -3.37 1.23 -17.55
CA PHE A 92 -3.93 0.08 -16.84
C PHE A 92 -3.74 0.20 -15.31
N PHE A 93 -2.53 0.49 -14.85
CA PHE A 93 -2.16 0.46 -13.42
C PHE A 93 -2.13 1.83 -12.72
N ASN A 94 -2.51 2.92 -13.41
CA ASN A 94 -2.52 4.29 -12.87
C ASN A 94 -1.17 4.77 -12.28
N ARG A 95 -0.04 4.23 -12.75
CA ARG A 95 1.31 4.56 -12.26
C ARG A 95 2.35 4.46 -13.38
N TYR A 96 3.56 4.96 -13.13
CA TYR A 96 4.69 4.80 -14.05
C TYR A 96 5.22 3.36 -14.01
N LEU A 97 5.86 2.91 -15.10
CA LEU A 97 6.45 1.59 -15.20
C LEU A 97 7.75 1.54 -14.37
N SER A 98 7.79 0.71 -13.32
CA SER A 98 9.01 0.53 -12.53
C SER A 98 10.07 -0.27 -13.29
N VAL A 99 11.34 0.09 -13.12
CA VAL A 99 12.50 -0.60 -13.70
C VAL A 99 12.65 -2.04 -13.19
N ASN A 100 12.14 -2.34 -11.99
CA ASN A 100 12.14 -3.70 -11.44
C ASN A 100 11.29 -4.68 -12.28
N LEU A 101 10.27 -4.17 -12.99
CA LEU A 101 9.41 -4.97 -13.86
C LEU A 101 10.06 -5.28 -15.21
N LEU A 102 11.09 -4.53 -15.63
CA LEU A 102 11.78 -4.76 -16.91
C LEU A 102 12.54 -6.10 -16.94
N GLY A 103 12.98 -6.60 -15.78
CA GLY A 103 13.62 -7.92 -15.64
C GLY A 103 12.65 -9.11 -15.65
N ALA A 104 11.34 -8.86 -15.57
CA ALA A 104 10.30 -9.88 -15.57
C ALA A 104 9.82 -10.27 -16.98
N ALA A 105 10.43 -9.73 -18.04
CA ALA A 105 9.96 -9.83 -19.42
C ALA A 105 9.71 -11.25 -19.94
N GLY A 106 10.42 -12.25 -19.42
CA GLY A 106 10.26 -13.66 -19.80
C GLY A 106 9.03 -14.37 -19.22
N VAL A 107 8.25 -13.71 -18.34
CA VAL A 107 7.05 -14.27 -17.68
C VAL A 107 5.80 -13.40 -17.96
N LEU A 108 5.94 -12.39 -18.83
CA LEU A 108 4.87 -11.43 -19.19
C LEU A 108 3.84 -12.00 -20.17
N GLY A 109 3.45 -13.28 -20.11
CA GLY A 109 2.36 -13.78 -20.96
C GLY A 109 1.12 -12.89 -20.83
N ASP A 110 0.68 -12.71 -19.58
CA ASP A 110 -0.55 -11.94 -19.23
C ASP A 110 -0.41 -10.47 -19.56
N ILE A 111 0.73 -9.92 -19.14
CA ILE A 111 0.99 -8.50 -19.23
C ILE A 111 1.25 -8.11 -20.69
N THR A 112 1.83 -8.96 -21.53
CA THR A 112 2.10 -8.61 -22.94
C THR A 112 0.84 -8.58 -23.79
N GLU A 113 -0.07 -9.54 -23.64
CA GLU A 113 -1.36 -9.53 -24.35
C GLU A 113 -2.28 -8.42 -23.83
N SER A 114 -2.35 -8.22 -22.50
CA SER A 114 -3.07 -7.08 -21.92
C SER A 114 -2.48 -5.74 -22.39
N ILE A 115 -1.15 -5.60 -22.45
CA ILE A 115 -0.48 -4.41 -22.99
C ILE A 115 -0.80 -4.22 -24.47
N LYS A 116 -0.84 -5.27 -25.29
CA LYS A 116 -1.15 -5.15 -26.74
C LYS A 116 -2.56 -4.60 -26.97
N GLU A 117 -3.52 -5.03 -26.18
CA GLU A 117 -4.91 -4.58 -26.28
C GLU A 117 -5.11 -3.15 -25.71
N VAL A 118 -4.38 -2.79 -24.65
CA VAL A 118 -4.38 -1.41 -24.10
C VAL A 118 -3.56 -0.44 -24.97
N LEU A 119 -2.63 -0.93 -25.79
CA LEU A 119 -1.77 -0.12 -26.66
C LEU A 119 -2.56 0.49 -27.82
N LYS A 120 -3.02 1.72 -27.63
CA LYS A 120 -3.75 2.46 -28.66
C LYS A 120 -2.79 2.93 -29.78
N PRO A 121 -3.17 2.83 -31.07
CA PRO A 121 -2.38 3.37 -32.17
C PRO A 121 -2.03 4.87 -32.02
N SER A 122 -2.87 5.63 -31.32
CA SER A 122 -2.63 7.05 -31.00
C SER A 122 -1.43 7.27 -30.07
N PHE A 123 -1.05 6.31 -29.22
CA PHE A 123 0.10 6.45 -28.31
C PHE A 123 1.42 6.55 -29.07
N PHE A 124 1.52 5.99 -30.28
CA PHE A 124 2.70 6.12 -31.14
C PHE A 124 3.00 7.57 -31.57
N LEU A 125 2.07 8.51 -31.38
CA LEU A 125 2.35 9.95 -31.52
C LEU A 125 3.48 10.42 -30.59
N LEU A 126 3.70 9.73 -29.46
CA LEU A 126 4.80 9.99 -28.52
C LEU A 126 6.20 9.71 -29.13
N LEU A 127 6.27 9.02 -30.27
CA LEU A 127 7.53 8.75 -30.98
C LEU A 127 7.78 9.73 -32.14
N GLY A 128 6.76 10.46 -32.58
CA GLY A 128 6.77 11.23 -33.83
C GLY A 128 7.85 12.31 -33.86
N ASP A 129 8.02 13.07 -32.78
CA ASP A 129 9.02 14.13 -32.68
C ASP A 129 10.46 13.62 -32.62
N ALA A 130 10.71 12.48 -31.97
CA ALA A 130 12.01 11.82 -31.95
C ALA A 130 12.43 11.37 -33.35
N LEU A 131 11.49 10.84 -34.15
CA LEU A 131 11.71 10.51 -35.55
C LEU A 131 12.03 11.76 -36.39
N LEU A 132 11.34 12.89 -36.15
CA LEU A 132 11.65 14.17 -36.80
C LEU A 132 13.08 14.66 -36.47
N ILE A 133 13.53 14.51 -35.22
CA ILE A 133 14.89 14.87 -34.80
C ILE A 133 15.92 14.00 -35.54
N LEU A 134 15.74 12.68 -35.59
CA LEU A 134 16.65 11.77 -36.29
C LEU A 134 16.68 12.07 -37.81
N ALA A 135 15.53 12.35 -38.42
CA ALA A 135 15.44 12.75 -39.82
C ALA A 135 16.19 14.07 -40.08
N ALA A 136 16.02 15.08 -39.21
CA ALA A 136 16.72 16.36 -39.33
C ALA A 136 18.25 16.20 -39.23
N LEU A 137 18.74 15.36 -38.30
CA LEU A 137 20.17 15.06 -38.16
C LEU A 137 20.72 14.31 -39.37
N SER A 138 19.96 13.36 -39.93
CA SER A 138 20.32 12.61 -41.13
C SER A 138 20.44 13.54 -42.36
N ILE A 139 19.47 14.45 -42.52
CA ILE A 139 19.49 15.46 -43.59
C ILE A 139 20.70 16.38 -43.42
N ARG A 140 20.96 16.86 -42.20
CA ARG A 140 22.15 17.69 -41.91
C ARG A 140 23.44 16.95 -42.24
N PHE A 141 23.57 15.70 -41.82
CA PHE A 141 24.74 14.87 -42.11
C PHE A 141 24.96 14.72 -43.63
N SER A 142 23.88 14.47 -44.38
CA SER A 142 23.92 14.42 -45.85
C SER A 142 24.33 15.75 -46.48
N ARG A 143 23.80 16.88 -45.99
CA ARG A 143 24.16 18.23 -46.47
C ARG A 143 25.62 18.59 -46.19
N LEU A 144 26.14 18.21 -45.02
CA LEU A 144 27.56 18.37 -44.65
C LEU A 144 28.45 17.53 -45.56
N ARG A 145 28.10 16.24 -45.78
CA ARG A 145 28.84 15.33 -46.67
C ARG A 145 28.89 15.85 -48.11
N ASN A 146 27.79 16.45 -48.57
CA ASN A 146 27.66 16.99 -49.92
C ASN A 146 28.18 18.44 -50.05
N GLY A 147 28.85 18.99 -49.04
CA GLY A 147 29.43 20.34 -49.06
C GLY A 147 28.42 21.49 -49.14
N LYS A 148 27.13 21.24 -48.89
CA LYS A 148 26.05 22.25 -48.98
C LYS A 148 25.99 23.18 -47.76
N ILE A 149 26.64 22.80 -46.65
CA ILE A 149 26.72 23.57 -45.41
C ILE A 149 28.15 23.39 -44.87
N GLU A 150 28.77 24.47 -44.40
CA GLU A 150 30.09 24.44 -43.75
C GLU A 150 29.96 24.18 -42.25
N THR A 151 30.92 23.45 -41.65
CA THR A 151 30.96 23.30 -40.19
C THR A 151 31.35 24.63 -39.54
N GLY A 152 30.45 25.24 -38.78
CA GLY A 152 30.74 26.45 -38.01
C GLY A 152 31.93 26.29 -37.05
N THR A 153 32.58 27.41 -36.72
CA THR A 153 33.71 27.54 -35.79
C THR A 153 33.54 26.69 -34.52
N LYS A 154 34.64 26.12 -33.99
CA LYS A 154 34.70 25.33 -32.75
C LYS A 154 34.01 26.05 -31.57
N LYS A 155 32.69 25.84 -31.38
CA LYS A 155 31.95 26.31 -30.20
C LYS A 155 32.53 25.58 -28.96
N LYS A 156 32.78 26.30 -27.86
CA LYS A 156 33.25 25.74 -26.58
C LYS A 156 32.24 24.71 -26.05
N ILE A 157 32.72 23.68 -25.35
CA ILE A 157 31.86 22.72 -24.64
C ILE A 157 31.05 23.49 -23.59
N ASN A 158 29.74 23.28 -23.58
CA ASN A 158 28.85 23.91 -22.60
C ASN A 158 28.78 23.05 -21.34
N VAL A 159 29.64 23.36 -20.36
CA VAL A 159 29.68 22.66 -19.07
C VAL A 159 28.58 23.11 -18.10
N ALA A 160 27.95 24.27 -18.33
CA ALA A 160 26.92 24.78 -17.43
C ALA A 160 25.61 23.98 -17.53
N SER A 161 25.19 23.62 -18.75
CA SER A 161 23.94 22.86 -18.95
C SER A 161 23.86 21.53 -18.19
N PRO A 162 24.86 20.63 -18.24
CA PRO A 162 24.79 19.38 -17.49
C PRO A 162 24.82 19.60 -15.98
N ILE A 163 25.56 20.61 -15.49
CA ILE A 163 25.59 20.97 -14.06
C ILE A 163 24.20 21.44 -13.62
N ILE A 164 23.55 22.32 -14.38
CA ILE A 164 22.21 22.81 -14.05
C ILE A 164 21.19 21.67 -14.07
N ALA A 165 21.24 20.79 -15.08
CA ALA A 165 20.35 19.64 -15.15
C ALA A 165 20.52 18.71 -13.93
N LEU A 166 21.77 18.44 -13.54
CA LEU A 166 22.09 17.62 -12.38
C LEU A 166 21.58 18.27 -11.08
N LEU A 167 21.75 19.58 -10.91
CA LEU A 167 21.25 20.31 -9.73
C LEU A 167 19.72 20.27 -9.63
N ILE A 168 19.01 20.39 -10.76
CA ILE A 168 17.54 20.26 -10.78
C ILE A 168 17.13 18.86 -10.34
N ILE A 169 17.75 17.81 -10.90
CA ILE A 169 17.46 16.42 -10.53
C ILE A 169 17.78 16.16 -9.06
N ILE A 170 18.94 16.59 -8.56
CA ILE A 170 19.32 16.42 -7.15
C ILE A 170 18.30 17.11 -6.23
N LEU A 171 17.90 18.34 -6.55
CA LEU A 171 16.93 19.09 -5.75
C LEU A 171 15.57 18.37 -5.70
N LEU A 172 15.10 17.86 -6.84
CA LEU A 172 13.82 17.14 -6.94
C LEU A 172 13.88 15.77 -6.25
N VAL A 173 14.92 14.99 -6.50
CA VAL A 173 15.05 13.61 -6.04
C VAL A 173 15.28 13.54 -4.53
N PHE A 174 16.23 14.30 -4.00
CA PHE A 174 16.63 14.22 -2.59
C PHE A 174 15.80 15.12 -1.68
N ASN A 175 15.00 16.03 -2.23
CA ASN A 175 14.17 16.97 -1.47
C ASN A 175 14.89 17.53 -0.22
N LEU A 176 16.05 18.15 -0.44
CA LEU A 176 16.98 18.58 0.63
C LEU A 176 16.37 19.49 1.71
N PHE A 177 15.16 20.00 1.47
CA PHE A 177 14.43 20.92 2.34
C PHE A 177 13.10 20.35 2.85
N GLY A 178 12.81 19.06 2.63
CA GLY A 178 11.59 18.40 3.13
C GLY A 178 10.28 18.99 2.60
N SER A 179 10.29 19.65 1.45
CA SER A 179 9.12 20.38 0.95
C SER A 179 8.08 19.44 0.33
N HIS A 180 6.82 19.50 0.78
CA HIS A 180 5.70 18.79 0.14
C HIS A 180 5.55 19.12 -1.36
N ARG A 181 5.86 20.36 -1.76
CA ARG A 181 5.82 20.78 -3.16
C ARG A 181 6.89 20.09 -4.00
N ILE A 182 8.09 19.87 -3.43
CA ILE A 182 9.16 19.13 -4.12
C ILE A 182 8.81 17.64 -4.18
N THR A 183 8.25 17.06 -3.12
CA THR A 183 7.71 15.69 -3.14
C THR A 183 6.68 15.53 -4.26
N SER A 184 5.68 16.42 -4.31
CA SER A 184 4.65 16.47 -5.34
C SER A 184 5.22 16.55 -6.76
N LEU A 185 6.19 17.45 -6.99
CA LEU A 185 6.82 17.59 -8.31
C LEU A 185 7.64 16.37 -8.68
N SER A 186 8.43 15.83 -7.76
CA SER A 186 9.38 14.75 -8.03
C SER A 186 8.71 13.38 -8.22
N ASN A 187 7.51 13.17 -7.66
CA ASN A 187 6.72 11.96 -7.89
C ASN A 187 5.99 11.98 -9.25
N GLN A 188 5.75 13.17 -9.80
CA GLN A 188 5.04 13.35 -11.07
C GLN A 188 5.98 13.59 -12.27
N GLU A 189 7.13 14.20 -12.05
CA GLU A 189 8.11 14.48 -13.11
C GLU A 189 8.85 13.20 -13.51
N ILE A 190 8.89 12.90 -14.81
CA ILE A 190 9.28 11.59 -15.34
C ILE A 190 10.77 11.29 -15.05
N PHE A 191 11.67 12.26 -15.20
CA PHE A 191 13.08 12.03 -14.91
C PHE A 191 13.31 11.78 -13.43
N SER A 192 12.69 12.58 -12.58
CA SER A 192 12.82 12.51 -11.13
C SER A 192 12.25 11.19 -10.59
N TYR A 193 11.09 10.77 -11.08
CA TYR A 193 10.48 9.48 -10.73
C TYR A 193 11.40 8.32 -11.09
N HIS A 194 11.81 8.21 -12.36
CA HIS A 194 12.65 7.09 -12.80
C HIS A 194 14.03 7.09 -12.17
N VAL A 195 14.60 8.27 -11.84
CA VAL A 195 15.84 8.34 -11.07
C VAL A 195 15.65 7.81 -9.64
N LYS A 196 14.55 8.15 -8.96
CA LYS A 196 14.24 7.58 -7.64
C LYS A 196 14.06 6.06 -7.72
N ASP A 197 13.31 5.59 -8.70
CA ASP A 197 13.03 4.17 -8.92
C ASP A 197 14.31 3.38 -9.21
N ILE A 198 15.21 3.90 -10.07
CA ILE A 198 16.54 3.32 -10.33
C ILE A 198 17.41 3.30 -9.06
N ILE A 199 17.45 4.41 -8.31
CA ILE A 199 18.23 4.45 -7.07
C ILE A 199 17.69 3.42 -6.08
N GLY A 200 16.37 3.35 -5.90
CA GLY A 200 15.72 2.37 -5.03
C GLY A 200 16.00 0.93 -5.46
N ALA A 201 15.93 0.63 -6.75
CA ALA A 201 16.25 -0.69 -7.30
C ALA A 201 17.72 -1.09 -7.09
N LEU A 202 18.66 -0.14 -7.18
CA LEU A 202 20.10 -0.41 -7.05
C LEU A 202 20.61 -0.43 -5.61
N THR A 203 20.03 0.38 -4.72
CA THR A 203 20.56 0.60 -3.37
C THR A 203 19.62 0.13 -2.26
N GLY A 204 18.36 -0.15 -2.57
CA GLY A 204 17.31 -0.38 -1.59
C GLY A 204 16.84 0.89 -0.86
N TYR A 205 17.37 2.07 -1.22
CA TYR A 205 17.03 3.34 -0.59
C TYR A 205 15.59 3.77 -0.89
N LYS A 206 14.81 4.07 0.16
CA LYS A 206 13.43 4.53 0.06
C LYS A 206 13.35 6.04 0.30
N PHE A 207 12.82 6.78 -0.68
CA PHE A 207 12.79 8.24 -0.64
C PHE A 207 11.65 8.85 0.23
N ASN A 208 10.64 8.07 0.65
CA ASN A 208 9.43 8.59 1.31
C ASN A 208 8.78 7.61 2.32
N GLU A 209 9.53 6.80 3.06
CA GLU A 209 8.92 5.91 4.06
C GLU A 209 9.62 6.03 5.41
N ALA A 210 8.90 6.57 6.40
CA ALA A 210 9.05 6.11 7.76
C ALA A 210 8.41 4.72 7.79
N LEU A 211 9.23 3.68 7.99
CA LEU A 211 8.76 2.31 8.12
C LEU A 211 8.08 2.20 9.49
N ASP A 212 6.76 2.31 9.52
CA ASP A 212 5.99 1.93 10.70
C ASP A 212 5.30 0.60 10.40
N CYS A 213 5.97 -0.49 10.78
CA CYS A 213 5.58 -1.85 10.44
C CYS A 213 4.79 -2.56 11.56
N MET A 214 4.64 -1.95 12.73
CA MET A 214 4.13 -2.67 13.90
C MET A 214 2.67 -2.37 14.23
N ALA A 215 2.17 -1.17 13.90
CA ALA A 215 0.80 -0.75 14.23
C ALA A 215 -0.31 -1.53 13.50
N ALA A 216 0.02 -2.38 12.53
CA ALA A 216 -0.94 -3.16 11.76
C ALA A 216 -1.12 -4.61 12.24
N ILE A 217 -0.29 -5.08 13.18
CA ILE A 217 -0.39 -6.44 13.72
C ILE A 217 -1.18 -6.37 15.03
N GLU A 218 -2.49 -6.60 14.96
CA GLU A 218 -3.35 -6.73 16.13
C GLU A 218 -3.85 -8.18 16.25
N ASP A 219 -3.48 -8.90 17.32
CA ASP A 219 -4.04 -10.24 17.58
C ASP A 219 -5.45 -10.12 18.20
N THR A 220 -6.44 -9.76 17.38
CA THR A 220 -7.85 -9.59 17.78
C THR A 220 -8.61 -10.92 17.82
N TYR A 221 -8.11 -11.95 17.15
CA TYR A 221 -8.83 -13.20 16.91
C TYR A 221 -9.25 -13.96 18.19
N ARG A 222 -8.53 -13.78 19.32
CA ARG A 222 -8.84 -14.49 20.58
C ARG A 222 -10.14 -14.05 21.24
N THR A 223 -10.60 -12.82 21.00
CA THR A 223 -11.84 -12.29 21.59
C THR A 223 -13.09 -12.75 20.83
N GLU A 224 -12.92 -13.38 19.68
CA GLU A 224 -13.99 -13.64 18.72
C GLU A 224 -14.71 -14.97 18.93
N LYS A 225 -14.06 -15.96 19.58
CA LYS A 225 -14.53 -17.34 19.72
C LYS A 225 -15.94 -17.52 20.31
N ASP A 226 -16.42 -16.53 21.06
CA ASP A 226 -17.73 -16.55 21.71
C ASP A 226 -18.86 -16.04 20.78
N GLY A 227 -18.52 -15.63 19.55
CA GLY A 227 -19.47 -15.16 18.57
C GLY A 227 -20.40 -16.24 18.01
N PRO A 228 -21.55 -15.86 17.42
CA PRO A 228 -22.64 -16.77 17.09
C PRO A 228 -22.32 -17.79 15.99
N LEU A 229 -21.36 -17.52 15.11
CA LEU A 229 -21.02 -18.37 13.97
C LEU A 229 -19.69 -19.12 14.14
N PHE A 230 -19.03 -18.99 15.29
CA PHE A 230 -17.79 -19.68 15.58
C PHE A 230 -17.96 -21.20 15.44
N GLY A 231 -17.05 -21.84 14.71
CA GLY A 231 -17.03 -23.30 14.54
C GLY A 231 -18.22 -23.90 13.79
N VAL A 232 -19.08 -23.11 13.13
CA VAL A 232 -20.25 -23.63 12.40
C VAL A 232 -19.88 -24.58 11.25
N ALA A 233 -18.64 -24.51 10.76
CA ALA A 233 -18.07 -25.38 9.72
C ALA A 233 -16.93 -26.27 10.23
N GLU A 234 -16.80 -26.47 11.54
CA GLU A 234 -15.74 -27.32 12.10
C GLU A 234 -15.82 -28.76 11.54
N GLY A 235 -14.67 -29.27 11.07
CA GLY A 235 -14.54 -30.64 10.53
C GLY A 235 -15.12 -30.87 9.13
N ARG A 236 -15.70 -29.85 8.48
CA ARG A 236 -16.19 -29.91 7.09
C ARG A 236 -15.04 -29.73 6.10
N ASN A 237 -15.18 -30.22 4.87
CA ASN A 237 -14.21 -29.89 3.82
C ASN A 237 -14.29 -28.39 3.50
N LEU A 238 -13.16 -27.78 3.11
CA LEU A 238 -13.10 -26.43 2.59
C LEU A 238 -12.87 -26.45 1.08
N ILE A 239 -13.83 -25.94 0.31
CA ILE A 239 -13.72 -25.78 -1.14
C ILE A 239 -13.72 -24.30 -1.46
N VAL A 240 -12.56 -23.77 -1.84
CA VAL A 240 -12.42 -22.36 -2.25
C VAL A 240 -12.32 -22.29 -3.76
N ILE A 241 -13.13 -21.43 -4.37
CA ILE A 241 -13.19 -21.22 -5.81
C ILE A 241 -12.86 -19.76 -6.09
N GLN A 242 -11.70 -19.54 -6.71
CA GLN A 242 -11.30 -18.24 -7.20
C GLN A 242 -11.92 -17.99 -8.58
N LEU A 243 -12.71 -16.93 -8.69
CA LEU A 243 -13.39 -16.50 -9.91
C LEU A 243 -12.52 -15.45 -10.64
N GLU A 244 -11.91 -15.87 -11.75
CA GLU A 244 -11.00 -15.06 -12.57
C GLU A 244 -11.69 -13.77 -13.05
N SER A 245 -11.07 -12.62 -12.79
CA SER A 245 -11.49 -11.26 -13.17
C SER A 245 -12.98 -10.95 -12.88
N PHE A 246 -13.57 -11.57 -11.86
CA PHE A 246 -15.02 -11.51 -11.61
C PHE A 246 -15.37 -10.40 -10.62
N GLN A 247 -16.06 -9.36 -11.10
CA GLN A 247 -16.47 -8.19 -10.31
C GLN A 247 -17.89 -8.36 -9.79
N ASN A 248 -18.18 -7.73 -8.66
CA ASN A 248 -19.44 -7.92 -7.94
C ASN A 248 -20.67 -7.33 -8.67
N PHE A 249 -20.49 -6.37 -9.57
CA PHE A 249 -21.60 -5.63 -10.20
C PHE A 249 -22.55 -6.48 -11.06
N VAL A 250 -22.13 -7.69 -11.45
CA VAL A 250 -22.98 -8.63 -12.20
C VAL A 250 -23.90 -9.45 -11.30
N ILE A 251 -23.62 -9.53 -10.00
CA ILE A 251 -24.42 -10.29 -9.04
C ILE A 251 -25.78 -9.61 -8.87
N ASN A 252 -26.87 -10.39 -8.93
CA ASN A 252 -28.26 -9.94 -8.90
C ASN A 252 -28.60 -8.87 -9.96
N ALA A 253 -27.80 -8.77 -11.03
CA ALA A 253 -28.01 -7.81 -12.10
C ALA A 253 -28.63 -8.47 -13.35
N GLU A 254 -29.34 -7.64 -14.11
CA GLU A 254 -29.90 -8.01 -15.40
C GLU A 254 -29.26 -7.19 -16.52
N TYR A 255 -29.05 -7.81 -17.66
CA TYR A 255 -28.66 -7.14 -18.91
C TYR A 255 -29.68 -7.50 -19.99
N ASN A 256 -30.24 -6.49 -20.66
CA ASN A 256 -31.26 -6.69 -21.70
C ASN A 256 -32.44 -7.59 -21.26
N GLY A 257 -32.83 -7.52 -19.98
CA GLY A 257 -33.89 -8.32 -19.38
C GLY A 257 -33.53 -9.78 -19.08
N GLN A 258 -32.24 -10.14 -19.12
CA GLN A 258 -31.72 -11.46 -18.78
C GLN A 258 -30.86 -11.36 -17.52
N GLU A 259 -31.09 -12.22 -16.53
CA GLU A 259 -30.19 -12.35 -15.37
C GLU A 259 -28.78 -12.73 -15.85
N ILE A 260 -27.76 -12.00 -15.38
CA ILE A 260 -26.37 -12.29 -15.75
C ILE A 260 -25.87 -13.53 -14.99
N THR A 261 -26.22 -13.65 -13.70
CA THR A 261 -25.68 -14.68 -12.80
C THR A 261 -26.76 -15.49 -12.06
N PRO A 262 -27.69 -16.17 -12.76
CA PRO A 262 -28.81 -16.84 -12.11
C PRO A 262 -28.41 -17.94 -11.11
N ASN A 263 -27.31 -18.66 -11.31
CA ASN A 263 -26.88 -19.71 -10.39
C ASN A 263 -26.30 -19.13 -9.08
N LEU A 264 -25.45 -18.12 -9.17
CA LEU A 264 -24.90 -17.40 -8.01
C LEU A 264 -26.01 -16.68 -7.24
N ASN A 265 -26.96 -16.05 -7.95
CA ASN A 265 -28.13 -15.42 -7.33
C ASN A 265 -28.94 -16.44 -6.51
N GLU A 266 -29.07 -17.68 -6.99
CA GLU A 266 -29.75 -18.74 -6.24
C GLU A 266 -28.93 -19.25 -5.05
N ILE A 267 -27.60 -19.38 -5.18
CA ILE A 267 -26.71 -19.74 -4.06
C ILE A 267 -26.84 -18.72 -2.91
N ILE A 268 -26.90 -17.42 -3.22
CA ILE A 268 -27.02 -16.35 -2.23
C ILE A 268 -28.32 -16.45 -1.42
N LYS A 269 -29.39 -17.01 -1.98
CA LYS A 269 -30.67 -17.24 -1.26
C LYS A 269 -30.64 -18.45 -0.31
N GLY A 270 -29.62 -19.29 -0.39
CA GLY A 270 -29.46 -20.49 0.44
C GLY A 270 -28.81 -20.23 1.80
N ASP A 271 -28.21 -21.27 2.39
CA ASP A 271 -27.40 -21.16 3.61
C ASP A 271 -26.07 -20.46 3.29
N THR A 272 -26.11 -19.14 3.12
CA THR A 272 -25.03 -18.36 2.53
C THR A 272 -24.82 -17.02 3.21
N ILE A 273 -23.56 -16.68 3.45
CA ILE A 273 -23.10 -15.34 3.83
C ILE A 273 -22.53 -14.68 2.59
N TYR A 274 -23.14 -13.57 2.16
CA TYR A 274 -22.70 -12.80 1.00
C TYR A 274 -22.10 -11.46 1.44
N PHE A 275 -20.90 -11.13 0.98
CA PHE A 275 -20.25 -9.85 1.23
C PHE A 275 -20.35 -9.01 -0.04
N ASP A 276 -21.22 -8.01 -0.03
CA ASP A 276 -21.45 -7.14 -1.18
C ASP A 276 -20.40 -6.03 -1.31
N ARG A 277 -19.55 -5.87 -0.29
CA ARG A 277 -18.46 -4.87 -0.22
C ARG A 277 -17.13 -5.50 0.10
N TYR A 278 -16.79 -6.49 -0.71
CA TYR A 278 -15.50 -7.15 -0.68
C TYR A 278 -14.61 -6.60 -1.81
N TYR A 279 -13.37 -6.22 -1.51
CA TYR A 279 -12.48 -5.51 -2.43
C TYR A 279 -11.19 -6.27 -2.65
N GLN A 280 -10.68 -6.22 -3.87
CA GLN A 280 -9.41 -6.85 -4.21
C GLN A 280 -8.22 -6.23 -3.45
N GLN A 281 -7.21 -7.03 -3.08
CA GLN A 281 -6.03 -6.57 -2.36
C GLN A 281 -4.74 -7.17 -2.93
N ILE A 282 -4.39 -6.73 -4.14
CA ILE A 282 -3.29 -7.31 -4.93
C ILE A 282 -2.07 -6.39 -5.05
N GLY A 283 -0.93 -6.97 -5.40
CA GLY A 283 0.29 -6.26 -5.82
C GLY A 283 0.45 -6.28 -7.34
N SER A 284 1.68 -6.50 -7.83
CA SER A 284 1.98 -6.56 -9.27
C SER A 284 1.72 -7.94 -9.91
N GLY A 285 1.30 -8.94 -9.15
CA GLY A 285 1.08 -10.33 -9.59
C GLY A 285 -0.38 -10.71 -9.88
N ASN A 286 -1.32 -9.76 -9.87
CA ASN A 286 -2.75 -9.97 -10.12
C ASN A 286 -3.29 -11.21 -9.40
N THR A 287 -3.75 -12.22 -10.13
CA THR A 287 -4.21 -13.54 -9.67
C THR A 287 -3.33 -14.13 -8.58
N SER A 288 -2.01 -14.23 -8.80
CA SER A 288 -1.08 -14.86 -7.84
C SER A 288 -0.96 -14.08 -6.51
N ASP A 289 -1.16 -12.76 -6.53
CA ASP A 289 -1.17 -11.96 -5.31
C ASP A 289 -2.52 -12.07 -4.58
N ALA A 290 -3.63 -12.26 -5.29
CA ALA A 290 -4.93 -12.56 -4.67
C ALA A 290 -4.92 -13.93 -3.97
N GLU A 291 -4.27 -14.93 -4.59
CA GLU A 291 -4.03 -16.24 -3.99
C GLU A 291 -3.21 -16.12 -2.69
N LEU A 292 -2.11 -15.35 -2.74
CA LEU A 292 -1.24 -15.09 -1.58
C LEU A 292 -2.03 -14.40 -0.46
N ALA A 293 -2.75 -13.32 -0.77
CA ALA A 293 -3.50 -12.52 0.20
C ALA A 293 -4.60 -13.33 0.88
N THR A 294 -5.39 -14.05 0.09
CA THR A 294 -6.48 -14.92 0.57
C THR A 294 -5.96 -16.03 1.49
N ASN A 295 -4.84 -16.67 1.13
CA ASN A 295 -4.30 -17.79 1.90
C ASN A 295 -3.40 -17.39 3.07
N ASN A 296 -2.91 -16.15 3.15
CA ASN A 296 -1.92 -15.76 4.17
C ASN A 296 -2.26 -14.47 4.93
N SER A 297 -3.31 -13.75 4.54
CA SER A 297 -3.67 -12.46 5.14
C SER A 297 -2.53 -11.44 5.10
N ILE A 298 -1.76 -11.42 4.01
CA ILE A 298 -0.71 -10.44 3.71
C ILE A 298 -0.78 -10.01 2.23
N TYR A 299 -0.47 -8.75 1.93
CA TYR A 299 -0.42 -8.26 0.55
C TYR A 299 0.73 -8.85 -0.26
N GLY A 300 0.51 -8.97 -1.57
CA GLY A 300 1.58 -9.08 -2.55
C GLY A 300 2.41 -7.80 -2.71
N SER A 301 3.54 -7.91 -3.41
CA SER A 301 4.49 -6.81 -3.61
C SER A 301 4.20 -5.99 -4.86
N LEU A 302 4.40 -4.67 -4.77
CA LEU A 302 4.43 -3.81 -5.95
C LEU A 302 5.71 -3.97 -6.79
N SER A 303 6.78 -4.56 -6.23
CA SER A 303 8.08 -4.65 -6.93
C SER A 303 8.02 -5.60 -8.14
N SER A 304 7.28 -6.70 -8.02
CA SER A 304 6.99 -7.73 -9.04
C SER A 304 6.03 -8.75 -8.42
N TYR A 305 5.64 -9.78 -9.16
CA TYR A 305 4.77 -10.85 -8.65
C TYR A 305 5.42 -11.66 -7.52
N SER A 306 4.67 -11.84 -6.44
CA SER A 306 5.20 -12.28 -5.14
C SER A 306 5.69 -13.72 -5.14
N TYR A 307 5.02 -14.61 -5.88
CA TYR A 307 5.38 -16.03 -5.97
C TYR A 307 6.76 -16.30 -6.56
N LYS A 308 7.33 -15.38 -7.35
CA LYS A 308 8.75 -15.45 -7.73
C LYS A 308 9.64 -14.76 -6.72
N LEU A 309 9.31 -13.53 -6.32
CA LEU A 309 10.18 -12.73 -5.46
C LEU A 309 10.46 -13.41 -4.11
N PHE A 310 9.46 -14.11 -3.58
CA PHE A 310 9.48 -14.71 -2.26
C PHE A 310 9.21 -16.22 -2.30
N ALA A 311 9.53 -16.87 -3.42
CA ALA A 311 9.32 -18.30 -3.65
C ALA A 311 9.88 -19.17 -2.51
N HIS A 312 10.99 -18.71 -1.90
CA HIS A 312 11.72 -19.41 -0.85
C HIS A 312 11.42 -18.95 0.57
N ASN A 313 10.50 -18.00 0.78
CA ASN A 313 10.10 -17.60 2.13
C ASN A 313 9.35 -18.74 2.83
N TYR A 314 9.29 -18.71 4.16
CA TYR A 314 8.36 -19.56 4.89
C TYR A 314 7.01 -18.85 5.04
N PHE A 315 5.93 -19.54 4.70
CA PHE A 315 4.57 -19.09 4.94
C PHE A 315 3.87 -20.00 5.95
N ARG A 316 2.95 -19.42 6.71
CA ARG A 316 2.09 -20.13 7.69
C ARG A 316 0.64 -19.73 7.45
N GLY A 317 0.20 -19.90 6.21
CA GLY A 317 -1.14 -19.59 5.76
C GLY A 317 -2.15 -20.69 6.07
N LEU A 318 -3.37 -20.51 5.55
CA LEU A 318 -4.49 -21.42 5.69
C LEU A 318 -4.16 -22.89 5.30
N PRO A 319 -3.39 -23.19 4.23
CA PRO A 319 -2.98 -24.56 3.91
C PRO A 319 -2.22 -25.23 5.06
N VAL A 320 -1.20 -24.55 5.61
CA VAL A 320 -0.39 -25.06 6.73
C VAL A 320 -1.26 -25.27 7.97
N LEU A 321 -2.08 -24.28 8.31
CA LEU A 321 -2.94 -24.29 9.49
C LEU A 321 -3.98 -25.44 9.45
N LEU A 322 -4.53 -25.75 8.27
CA LEU A 322 -5.47 -26.85 8.09
C LEU A 322 -4.77 -28.21 8.02
N SER A 323 -3.60 -28.30 7.37
CA SER A 323 -2.78 -29.52 7.34
C SER A 323 -2.41 -29.98 8.77
N GLU A 324 -2.07 -29.05 9.66
CA GLU A 324 -1.82 -29.33 11.08
C GLU A 324 -3.07 -29.82 11.85
N LYS A 325 -4.27 -29.52 11.35
CA LYS A 325 -5.55 -30.07 11.83
C LYS A 325 -5.94 -31.39 11.14
N GLY A 326 -5.07 -31.95 10.30
CA GLY A 326 -5.27 -33.23 9.62
C GLY A 326 -6.03 -33.13 8.29
N TYR A 327 -6.10 -31.95 7.68
CA TYR A 327 -6.70 -31.78 6.37
C TYR A 327 -5.70 -32.12 5.27
N ASP A 328 -6.16 -32.81 4.22
CA ASP A 328 -5.42 -32.90 2.96
C ASP A 328 -5.52 -31.58 2.20
N THR A 329 -4.45 -31.06 1.61
CA THR A 329 -4.46 -29.74 0.96
C THR A 329 -4.07 -29.78 -0.51
N ALA A 330 -4.90 -29.25 -1.40
CA ALA A 330 -4.67 -29.33 -2.83
C ALA A 330 -5.08 -28.08 -3.61
N VAL A 331 -4.30 -27.75 -4.65
CA VAL A 331 -4.61 -26.70 -5.63
C VAL A 331 -5.01 -27.31 -6.98
N PHE A 332 -5.96 -26.70 -7.67
CA PHE A 332 -6.47 -27.12 -8.98
C PHE A 332 -6.44 -25.95 -9.96
N HIS A 333 -5.76 -26.12 -11.10
CA HIS A 333 -5.74 -25.10 -12.16
C HIS A 333 -5.41 -25.68 -13.54
N ALA A 334 -6.24 -25.39 -14.55
CA ALA A 334 -6.11 -25.94 -15.90
C ALA A 334 -5.55 -24.94 -16.93
N HIS A 335 -4.54 -24.18 -16.54
CA HIS A 335 -3.73 -23.38 -17.47
C HIS A 335 -2.80 -24.26 -18.31
N GLU A 336 -2.44 -23.82 -19.52
CA GLU A 336 -1.57 -24.56 -20.44
C GLU A 336 -0.24 -24.94 -19.78
N GLU A 337 0.44 -23.93 -19.23
CA GLU A 337 1.68 -24.09 -18.50
C GLU A 337 1.42 -24.27 -17.00
N ARG A 338 1.85 -25.40 -16.44
CA ARG A 338 1.73 -25.72 -15.01
C ARG A 338 2.47 -24.70 -14.12
N ASP A 339 3.65 -24.24 -14.53
CA ASP A 339 4.51 -23.35 -13.74
C ASP A 339 4.22 -21.86 -13.97
N PHE A 340 3.11 -21.53 -14.63
CA PHE A 340 2.69 -20.15 -14.80
C PHE A 340 2.57 -19.46 -13.42
N TRP A 341 3.06 -18.22 -13.33
CA TRP A 341 3.26 -17.47 -12.06
C TRP A 341 4.25 -18.07 -11.04
N ASN A 342 5.13 -19.03 -11.42
CA ASN A 342 6.04 -19.75 -10.50
C ASN A 342 5.29 -20.61 -9.47
N ARG A 343 4.07 -21.06 -9.80
CA ARG A 343 3.18 -21.78 -8.88
C ARG A 343 3.75 -23.12 -8.42
N GLU A 344 4.46 -23.84 -9.28
CA GLU A 344 5.00 -25.16 -8.93
C GLU A 344 6.03 -25.07 -7.79
N GLU A 345 6.81 -24.00 -7.77
CA GLU A 345 7.74 -23.72 -6.68
C GLU A 345 7.04 -23.09 -5.48
N ALA A 346 6.20 -22.06 -5.70
CA ALA A 346 5.57 -21.31 -4.64
C ALA A 346 4.63 -22.15 -3.78
N TYR A 347 3.80 -23.02 -4.35
CA TYR A 347 2.82 -23.79 -3.56
C TYR A 347 3.46 -24.70 -2.51
N LYS A 348 4.71 -25.14 -2.73
CA LYS A 348 5.47 -25.92 -1.74
C LYS A 348 5.73 -25.10 -0.47
N THR A 349 6.01 -23.80 -0.61
CA THR A 349 6.25 -22.91 0.53
C THR A 349 4.97 -22.30 1.10
N GLN A 350 3.90 -22.19 0.29
CA GLN A 350 2.55 -21.88 0.77
C GLN A 350 1.94 -22.98 1.65
N GLY A 351 2.46 -24.21 1.52
CA GLY A 351 2.07 -25.35 2.36
C GLY A 351 0.95 -26.23 1.79
N PHE A 352 0.74 -26.20 0.46
CA PHE A 352 -0.15 -27.16 -0.20
C PHE A 352 0.57 -28.50 -0.42
N ASP A 353 -0.12 -29.61 -0.15
CA ASP A 353 0.43 -30.96 -0.32
C ASP A 353 0.48 -31.36 -1.80
N THR A 354 -0.56 -31.00 -2.56
CA THR A 354 -0.69 -31.41 -3.97
C THR A 354 -1.10 -30.25 -4.88
N PHE A 355 -0.55 -30.24 -6.10
CA PHE A 355 -1.00 -29.34 -7.17
C PHE A 355 -1.44 -30.15 -8.39
N TYR A 356 -2.73 -30.12 -8.71
CA TYR A 356 -3.32 -30.68 -9.92
C TYR A 356 -3.43 -29.58 -10.98
N GLY A 357 -2.55 -29.58 -11.98
CA GLY A 357 -2.53 -28.51 -12.96
C GLY A 357 -1.57 -28.70 -14.12
N GLY A 358 -1.76 -27.87 -15.14
CA GLY A 358 -1.16 -28.04 -16.46
C GLY A 358 -2.03 -28.89 -17.40
N ILE A 359 -1.75 -28.78 -18.69
CA ILE A 359 -2.47 -29.50 -19.75
C ILE A 359 -1.51 -30.40 -20.55
N GLY A 360 -1.93 -31.64 -20.83
CA GLY A 360 -1.44 -32.41 -21.98
C GLY A 360 0.01 -32.95 -21.94
N GLY A 361 0.61 -33.14 -20.77
CA GLY A 361 1.96 -33.66 -20.54
C GLY A 361 2.02 -35.06 -19.89
N SER A 362 3.19 -35.41 -19.33
CA SER A 362 3.51 -36.77 -18.84
C SER A 362 3.43 -36.97 -17.32
N ASP A 363 3.07 -35.94 -16.55
CA ASP A 363 3.11 -35.99 -15.08
C ASP A 363 1.76 -36.35 -14.46
N ILE A 364 1.80 -36.82 -13.21
CA ILE A 364 0.60 -37.15 -12.43
C ILE A 364 -0.17 -35.85 -12.11
N GLY A 365 -1.48 -35.85 -12.34
CA GLY A 365 -2.38 -34.75 -11.94
C GLY A 365 -2.55 -33.63 -12.97
N GLN A 366 -2.34 -33.91 -14.25
CA GLN A 366 -2.60 -32.97 -15.35
C GLN A 366 -3.98 -33.20 -16.00
N TYR A 367 -4.47 -32.18 -16.71
CA TYR A 367 -5.76 -32.20 -17.39
C TYR A 367 -5.63 -32.58 -18.88
N ASP A 368 -6.67 -33.25 -19.38
CA ASP A 368 -6.82 -33.56 -20.79
C ASP A 368 -7.42 -32.34 -21.51
N MET A 369 -6.81 -31.93 -22.62
CA MET A 369 -7.34 -30.84 -23.44
C MET A 369 -8.56 -31.28 -24.25
N THR A 370 -9.76 -31.14 -23.67
CA THR A 370 -11.03 -31.51 -24.32
C THR A 370 -11.72 -30.34 -25.02
N GLU A 371 -11.69 -29.15 -24.43
CA GLU A 371 -12.27 -27.93 -25.02
C GLU A 371 -11.46 -26.70 -24.60
N TRP A 372 -10.92 -25.98 -25.58
CA TRP A 372 -10.02 -24.84 -25.34
C TRP A 372 -10.78 -23.51 -25.39
N MET A 373 -10.55 -22.64 -24.41
CA MET A 373 -11.00 -21.25 -24.43
C MET A 373 -10.01 -20.36 -23.69
N GLY A 374 -9.63 -19.25 -24.34
CA GLY A 374 -8.60 -18.37 -23.82
C GLY A 374 -7.25 -19.10 -23.72
N TRP A 375 -6.88 -19.43 -22.48
CA TRP A 375 -5.52 -19.76 -22.04
C TRP A 375 -5.37 -21.21 -21.55
N GLY A 376 -6.45 -21.97 -21.63
CA GLY A 376 -6.48 -23.33 -21.16
C GLY A 376 -7.82 -24.00 -21.41
N LEU A 377 -8.17 -24.89 -20.50
CA LEU A 377 -9.40 -25.67 -20.56
C LEU A 377 -10.61 -24.79 -20.19
N THR A 378 -11.74 -25.00 -20.84
CA THR A 378 -13.00 -24.38 -20.41
C THR A 378 -13.33 -24.78 -18.96
N ASP A 379 -13.82 -23.83 -18.15
CA ASP A 379 -14.09 -24.08 -16.72
C ASP A 379 -15.03 -25.27 -16.50
N THR A 380 -16.00 -25.50 -17.39
CA THR A 380 -16.92 -26.65 -17.33
C THR A 380 -16.22 -28.00 -17.49
N GLU A 381 -15.31 -28.13 -18.46
CA GLU A 381 -14.53 -29.34 -18.66
C GLU A 381 -13.46 -29.50 -17.58
N PHE A 382 -12.88 -28.39 -17.11
CA PHE A 382 -11.97 -28.37 -15.97
C PHE A 382 -12.64 -28.94 -14.71
N PHE A 383 -13.78 -28.39 -14.28
CA PHE A 383 -14.50 -28.87 -13.10
C PHE A 383 -14.86 -30.35 -13.19
N LYS A 384 -15.35 -30.79 -14.34
CA LYS A 384 -15.70 -32.19 -14.60
C LYS A 384 -14.49 -33.12 -14.43
N GLN A 385 -13.32 -32.74 -14.93
CA GLN A 385 -12.10 -33.52 -14.76
C GLN A 385 -11.57 -33.44 -13.32
N SER A 386 -11.64 -32.28 -12.66
CA SER A 386 -11.21 -32.09 -11.27
C SER A 386 -12.00 -32.93 -10.27
N MET A 387 -13.26 -33.27 -10.55
CA MET A 387 -14.07 -34.13 -9.69
C MET A 387 -13.45 -35.50 -9.43
N LYS A 388 -12.64 -36.03 -10.37
CA LYS A 388 -11.91 -37.28 -10.15
C LYS A 388 -10.93 -37.12 -8.98
N TYR A 389 -10.13 -36.06 -9.02
CA TYR A 389 -9.09 -35.78 -8.02
C TYR A 389 -9.68 -35.35 -6.68
N LEU A 390 -10.73 -34.51 -6.67
CA LEU A 390 -11.44 -34.12 -5.45
C LEU A 390 -11.96 -35.33 -4.65
N LYS A 391 -12.43 -36.38 -5.34
CA LYS A 391 -12.90 -37.63 -4.70
C LYS A 391 -11.78 -38.52 -4.17
N GLU A 392 -10.53 -38.30 -4.61
CA GLU A 392 -9.35 -39.04 -4.16
C GLU A 392 -8.72 -38.42 -2.91
N LEU A 393 -9.02 -37.15 -2.59
CA LEU A 393 -8.55 -36.48 -1.37
C LEU A 393 -9.10 -37.13 -0.10
N SER A 394 -8.29 -37.17 0.94
CA SER A 394 -8.73 -37.64 2.26
C SER A 394 -9.57 -36.57 2.95
N GLN A 395 -10.77 -36.90 3.42
CA GLN A 395 -11.62 -35.96 4.15
C GLN A 395 -11.25 -35.92 5.65
N PRO A 396 -11.26 -34.73 6.30
CA PRO A 396 -11.56 -33.45 5.67
C PRO A 396 -10.41 -32.92 4.80
N PHE A 397 -10.71 -32.16 3.76
CA PHE A 397 -9.69 -31.56 2.88
C PHE A 397 -9.90 -30.06 2.68
N TYR A 398 -8.85 -29.38 2.23
CA TYR A 398 -8.89 -28.04 1.66
C TYR A 398 -8.51 -28.09 0.18
N SER A 399 -9.47 -27.79 -0.71
CA SER A 399 -9.23 -27.63 -2.14
C SER A 399 -9.32 -26.16 -2.55
N PHE A 400 -8.30 -25.66 -3.22
CA PHE A 400 -8.25 -24.32 -3.79
C PHE A 400 -8.29 -24.40 -5.32
N ILE A 401 -9.41 -23.97 -5.92
CA ILE A 401 -9.72 -24.13 -7.34
C ILE A 401 -9.64 -22.78 -8.03
N ILE A 402 -8.79 -22.67 -9.05
CA ILE A 402 -8.53 -21.43 -9.78
C ILE A 402 -9.12 -21.54 -11.18
N THR A 403 -10.19 -20.77 -11.43
CA THR A 403 -10.83 -20.67 -12.76
C THR A 403 -9.97 -19.90 -13.76
N LEU A 404 -10.32 -19.93 -15.04
CA LEU A 404 -9.52 -19.27 -16.10
C LEU A 404 -10.36 -18.65 -17.21
N SER A 405 -11.59 -19.13 -17.42
CA SER A 405 -12.37 -18.78 -18.62
C SER A 405 -12.74 -17.30 -18.71
N ASN A 406 -12.98 -16.65 -17.57
CA ASN A 406 -13.33 -15.23 -17.52
C ASN A 406 -12.12 -14.31 -17.53
N HIS A 407 -11.15 -14.60 -18.40
CA HIS A 407 -9.93 -13.82 -18.53
C HIS A 407 -10.02 -12.85 -19.71
N HIS A 408 -9.37 -11.69 -19.58
CA HIS A 408 -9.28 -10.70 -20.65
C HIS A 408 -8.68 -11.32 -21.94
N PRO A 409 -9.23 -11.05 -23.15
CA PRO A 409 -10.27 -10.07 -23.50
C PRO A 409 -11.71 -10.64 -23.51
N TYR A 410 -12.00 -11.67 -22.71
CA TYR A 410 -13.33 -12.23 -22.44
C TYR A 410 -14.01 -12.86 -23.68
N LEU A 411 -13.21 -13.47 -24.56
CA LEU A 411 -13.72 -14.10 -25.77
C LEU A 411 -14.39 -15.44 -25.49
N MET A 412 -15.67 -15.52 -25.83
CA MET A 412 -16.49 -16.71 -25.63
C MET A 412 -16.73 -17.49 -26.91
N LEU A 413 -16.72 -18.82 -26.80
CA LEU A 413 -17.24 -19.72 -27.83
C LEU A 413 -18.72 -19.44 -28.07
N ASP A 414 -19.16 -19.52 -29.34
CA ASP A 414 -20.51 -19.09 -29.73
C ASP A 414 -21.63 -19.78 -28.95
N HIS A 415 -21.45 -21.05 -28.57
CA HIS A 415 -22.45 -21.82 -27.82
C HIS A 415 -22.49 -21.54 -26.31
N TYR A 416 -21.55 -20.74 -25.79
CA TYR A 416 -21.51 -20.25 -24.41
C TYR A 416 -21.93 -18.77 -24.30
N ARG A 417 -22.36 -18.14 -25.39
CA ARG A 417 -22.93 -16.78 -25.35
C ARG A 417 -24.40 -16.87 -24.97
N PHE A 418 -24.69 -16.72 -23.69
CA PHE A 418 -26.04 -16.85 -23.13
C PHE A 418 -26.83 -15.53 -23.10
N ILE A 419 -26.14 -14.39 -23.20
CA ILE A 419 -26.73 -13.06 -23.11
C ILE A 419 -26.80 -12.43 -24.51
N ASP A 420 -27.97 -11.91 -24.87
CA ASP A 420 -28.17 -11.14 -26.08
C ASP A 420 -27.67 -9.70 -25.84
N LEU A 421 -26.50 -9.39 -26.39
CA LEU A 421 -25.87 -8.06 -26.26
C LEU A 421 -26.66 -6.98 -27.01
N LEU A 422 -26.64 -5.75 -26.49
CA LEU A 422 -27.14 -4.59 -27.21
C LEU A 422 -26.18 -4.22 -28.35
N PRO A 423 -26.67 -3.65 -29.48
CA PRO A 423 -25.83 -3.32 -30.62
C PRO A 423 -24.62 -2.41 -30.31
N GLU A 424 -24.74 -1.52 -29.32
CA GLU A 424 -23.66 -0.64 -28.87
C GLU A 424 -22.57 -1.34 -28.06
N ASP A 425 -22.82 -2.53 -27.51
CA ASP A 425 -21.88 -3.30 -26.70
C ASP A 425 -21.32 -4.51 -27.47
N GLU A 426 -21.84 -4.80 -28.68
CA GLU A 426 -21.29 -5.84 -29.57
C GLU A 426 -19.83 -5.52 -29.97
N GLY A 427 -18.93 -6.48 -29.71
CA GLY A 427 -17.50 -6.33 -30.04
C GLY A 427 -16.72 -5.40 -29.09
N THR A 428 -17.36 -4.91 -28.03
CA THR A 428 -16.71 -4.14 -26.95
C THR A 428 -16.18 -5.07 -25.87
N ILE A 429 -15.17 -4.61 -25.11
CA ILE A 429 -14.64 -5.37 -23.96
C ILE A 429 -15.73 -5.57 -22.88
N PHE A 430 -16.57 -4.56 -22.66
CA PHE A 430 -17.69 -4.64 -21.73
C PHE A 430 -18.71 -5.72 -22.15
N GLY A 431 -19.16 -5.75 -23.40
CA GLY A 431 -20.10 -6.78 -23.87
C GLY A 431 -19.53 -8.20 -23.81
N ASN A 432 -18.25 -8.35 -24.16
CA ASN A 432 -17.54 -9.63 -24.00
C ASN A 432 -17.49 -10.06 -22.52
N TYR A 433 -17.21 -9.12 -21.61
CA TYR A 433 -17.20 -9.37 -20.17
C TYR A 433 -18.56 -9.87 -19.65
N ILE A 434 -19.66 -9.24 -20.03
CA ILE A 434 -21.02 -9.68 -19.64
C ILE A 434 -21.29 -11.12 -20.10
N SER A 435 -20.92 -11.45 -21.35
CA SER A 435 -21.08 -12.81 -21.88
C SER A 435 -20.23 -13.84 -21.11
N SER A 436 -19.01 -13.47 -20.77
CA SER A 436 -18.06 -14.32 -20.07
C SER A 436 -18.44 -14.53 -18.60
N ALA A 437 -18.89 -13.49 -17.90
CA ALA A 437 -19.40 -13.58 -16.53
C ALA A 437 -20.63 -14.51 -16.44
N ALA A 438 -21.53 -14.44 -17.43
CA ALA A 438 -22.67 -15.37 -17.52
C ALA A 438 -22.23 -16.83 -17.75
N TYR A 439 -21.15 -17.05 -18.49
CA TYR A 439 -20.56 -18.38 -18.62
C TYR A 439 -19.92 -18.88 -17.31
N THR A 440 -19.21 -18.02 -16.57
CA THR A 440 -18.67 -18.37 -15.25
C THR A 440 -19.80 -18.79 -14.31
N ASP A 441 -20.90 -18.04 -14.26
CA ASP A 441 -22.08 -18.43 -13.47
C ASP A 441 -22.62 -19.82 -13.85
N TYR A 442 -22.77 -20.09 -15.15
CA TYR A 442 -23.18 -21.39 -15.66
C TYR A 442 -22.20 -22.50 -15.24
N ALA A 443 -20.89 -22.28 -15.35
CA ALA A 443 -19.86 -23.25 -14.97
C ALA A 443 -19.90 -23.54 -13.46
N ILE A 444 -20.12 -22.52 -12.62
CA ILE A 444 -20.34 -22.69 -11.19
C ILE A 444 -21.59 -23.52 -10.90
N GLY A 445 -22.70 -23.27 -11.61
CA GLY A 445 -23.89 -24.12 -11.53
C GLY A 445 -23.59 -25.60 -11.81
N GLN A 446 -22.77 -25.88 -12.83
CA GLN A 446 -22.31 -27.24 -13.15
C GLN A 446 -21.44 -27.83 -12.03
N LEU A 447 -20.49 -27.06 -11.48
CA LEU A 447 -19.66 -27.50 -10.36
C LEU A 447 -20.50 -27.86 -9.14
N MET A 448 -21.48 -27.02 -8.76
CA MET A 448 -22.37 -27.29 -7.63
C MET A 448 -23.15 -28.60 -7.83
N GLN A 449 -23.62 -28.86 -9.05
CA GLN A 449 -24.29 -30.12 -9.39
C GLN A 449 -23.32 -31.31 -9.28
N LEU A 450 -22.09 -31.18 -9.79
CA LEU A 450 -21.06 -32.20 -9.69
C LEU A 450 -20.67 -32.51 -8.24
N LEU A 451 -20.58 -31.50 -7.38
CA LEU A 451 -20.32 -31.66 -5.94
C LEU A 451 -21.47 -32.39 -5.24
N LYS A 452 -22.73 -32.10 -5.60
CA LYS A 452 -23.92 -32.82 -5.09
C LYS A 452 -23.92 -34.29 -5.51
N GLU A 453 -23.72 -34.55 -6.81
CA GLU A 453 -23.61 -35.92 -7.35
C GLU A 453 -22.42 -36.69 -6.79
N GLY A 454 -21.33 -35.97 -6.47
CA GLY A 454 -20.15 -36.51 -5.83
C GLY A 454 -20.28 -36.76 -4.33
N GLY A 455 -21.38 -36.33 -3.69
CA GLY A 455 -21.57 -36.43 -2.24
C GLY A 455 -20.65 -35.52 -1.42
N LEU A 456 -20.09 -34.47 -2.04
CA LEU A 456 -19.18 -33.52 -1.39
C LEU A 456 -19.90 -32.25 -0.90
N TYR A 457 -21.02 -31.87 -1.52
CA TYR A 457 -21.71 -30.60 -1.26
C TYR A 457 -22.17 -30.43 0.20
N GLU A 458 -22.88 -31.41 0.76
CA GLU A 458 -23.48 -31.31 2.11
C GLU A 458 -22.45 -31.25 3.25
N ASN A 459 -21.26 -31.83 3.05
CA ASN A 459 -20.19 -31.87 4.07
C ASN A 459 -19.06 -30.87 3.78
N SER A 460 -19.35 -29.77 3.09
CA SER A 460 -18.35 -28.75 2.76
C SER A 460 -18.81 -27.35 3.14
N ILE A 461 -17.85 -26.51 3.51
CA ILE A 461 -17.95 -25.05 3.35
C ILE A 461 -17.41 -24.72 1.96
N ILE A 462 -18.18 -23.99 1.17
CA ILE A 462 -17.80 -23.59 -0.19
C ILE A 462 -17.72 -22.07 -0.24
N ALA A 463 -16.53 -21.54 -0.51
CA ALA A 463 -16.29 -20.11 -0.60
C ALA A 463 -15.92 -19.73 -2.03
N LEU A 464 -16.64 -18.77 -2.62
CA LEU A 464 -16.36 -18.21 -3.94
C LEU A 464 -15.90 -16.77 -3.76
N TYR A 465 -14.81 -16.38 -4.40
CA TYR A 465 -14.38 -14.98 -4.40
C TYR A 465 -13.79 -14.56 -5.74
N GLY A 466 -13.98 -13.30 -6.12
CA GLY A 466 -13.29 -12.72 -7.28
C GLY A 466 -11.87 -12.29 -6.92
N ASP A 467 -10.91 -12.53 -7.81
CA ASP A 467 -9.49 -12.24 -7.56
C ASP A 467 -9.09 -10.81 -7.91
N HIS A 468 -9.61 -10.25 -9.01
CA HIS A 468 -9.38 -8.85 -9.37
C HIS A 468 -10.42 -8.32 -10.36
N LEU A 469 -10.33 -7.03 -10.65
CA LEU A 469 -11.11 -6.31 -11.64
C LEU A 469 -10.85 -6.86 -13.04
N GLY A 470 -11.88 -6.85 -13.88
CA GLY A 470 -11.74 -7.09 -15.31
C GLY A 470 -11.81 -5.81 -16.15
N LEU A 471 -12.58 -4.81 -15.70
CA LEU A 471 -12.91 -3.62 -16.48
C LEU A 471 -12.20 -2.36 -15.90
N PRO A 472 -11.04 -1.94 -16.44
CA PRO A 472 -10.29 -0.80 -15.89
C PRO A 472 -10.93 0.57 -16.14
N LEU A 473 -10.84 1.47 -15.16
CA LEU A 473 -11.41 2.83 -15.16
C LEU A 473 -10.76 3.82 -16.15
N ASN A 474 -9.59 3.50 -16.68
CA ASN A 474 -8.81 4.42 -17.52
C ASN A 474 -9.06 4.23 -19.02
N ASP A 475 -9.97 3.31 -19.40
CA ASP A 475 -10.46 3.19 -20.77
C ASP A 475 -11.81 3.88 -20.93
N GLU A 476 -11.87 4.87 -21.83
CA GLU A 476 -13.07 5.68 -22.07
C GLU A 476 -14.26 4.87 -22.60
N GLU A 477 -14.03 3.84 -23.42
CA GLU A 477 -15.09 2.97 -23.94
C GLU A 477 -15.70 2.14 -22.80
N ILE A 478 -14.84 1.52 -21.99
CA ILE A 478 -15.26 0.74 -20.82
C ILE A 478 -16.01 1.63 -19.83
N CYS A 479 -15.48 2.80 -19.50
CA CYS A 479 -16.14 3.75 -18.60
C CYS A 479 -17.51 4.17 -19.10
N ASN A 480 -17.65 4.49 -20.39
CA ASN A 480 -18.94 4.88 -20.94
C ASN A 480 -19.96 3.72 -20.88
N SER A 481 -19.55 2.50 -21.24
CA SER A 481 -20.43 1.33 -21.15
C SER A 481 -20.80 0.98 -19.70
N MET A 482 -19.83 0.98 -18.79
CA MET A 482 -20.07 0.75 -17.36
C MET A 482 -20.97 1.80 -16.75
N SER A 483 -20.76 3.09 -17.04
CA SER A 483 -21.61 4.15 -16.51
C SER A 483 -23.04 4.07 -17.04
N ARG A 484 -23.21 3.69 -18.31
CA ARG A 484 -24.53 3.42 -18.90
C ARG A 484 -25.21 2.23 -18.20
N PHE A 485 -24.49 1.14 -17.96
CA PHE A 485 -25.01 -0.04 -17.29
C PHE A 485 -25.42 0.23 -15.84
N LEU A 486 -24.55 0.92 -15.08
CA LEU A 486 -24.76 1.20 -13.66
C LEU A 486 -25.78 2.33 -13.42
N GLY A 487 -26.02 3.20 -14.41
CA GLY A 487 -26.81 4.42 -14.25
C GLY A 487 -26.15 5.49 -13.37
N LYS A 488 -24.86 5.35 -13.07
CA LYS A 488 -24.00 6.28 -12.33
C LYS A 488 -22.59 6.28 -12.92
N ASP A 489 -21.77 7.26 -12.54
CA ASP A 489 -20.36 7.30 -12.94
C ASP A 489 -19.65 6.02 -12.44
N TYR A 490 -18.82 5.42 -13.30
CA TYR A 490 -17.97 4.29 -12.92
C TYR A 490 -16.77 4.85 -12.17
N ASP A 491 -16.44 4.26 -11.01
CA ASP A 491 -15.35 4.73 -10.15
C ASP A 491 -14.74 3.54 -9.37
N TYR A 492 -13.71 3.80 -8.58
CA TYR A 492 -12.92 2.80 -7.86
C TYR A 492 -13.76 1.88 -6.96
N ASP A 493 -14.85 2.37 -6.36
CA ASP A 493 -15.76 1.56 -5.52
C ASP A 493 -16.42 0.42 -6.27
N THR A 494 -16.77 0.62 -7.54
CA THR A 494 -17.37 -0.45 -8.34
C THR A 494 -16.30 -1.24 -9.09
N MET A 495 -15.20 -0.58 -9.48
CA MET A 495 -14.11 -1.23 -10.20
C MET A 495 -13.42 -2.32 -9.37
N MET A 496 -13.14 -2.05 -8.09
CA MET A 496 -12.36 -2.98 -7.25
C MET A 496 -13.23 -3.90 -6.39
N ASN A 497 -14.55 -3.73 -6.42
CA ASN A 497 -15.47 -4.58 -5.69
C ASN A 497 -15.65 -5.93 -6.42
N VAL A 498 -15.24 -6.98 -5.75
CA VAL A 498 -15.31 -8.39 -6.18
C VAL A 498 -16.19 -9.14 -5.18
N PRO A 499 -16.93 -10.20 -5.56
CA PRO A 499 -17.80 -10.89 -4.61
C PRO A 499 -16.98 -11.71 -3.62
N LEU A 500 -17.52 -11.91 -2.42
CA LEU A 500 -17.22 -13.05 -1.56
C LEU A 500 -18.54 -13.70 -1.15
N ILE A 501 -18.70 -14.98 -1.48
CA ILE A 501 -19.91 -15.78 -1.21
C ILE A 501 -19.47 -17.02 -0.45
N ILE A 502 -19.91 -17.18 0.79
CA ILE A 502 -19.59 -18.34 1.62
C ILE A 502 -20.87 -19.12 1.89
N THR A 503 -20.99 -20.31 1.30
CA THR A 503 -22.14 -21.20 1.52
C THR A 503 -21.74 -22.40 2.39
N ILE A 504 -22.60 -22.73 3.35
CA ILE A 504 -22.42 -23.85 4.27
C ILE A 504 -23.73 -24.66 4.27
N PRO A 505 -23.92 -25.56 3.30
CA PRO A 505 -25.16 -26.31 3.16
C PRO A 505 -25.52 -27.10 4.42
N GLY A 506 -26.75 -26.96 4.90
CA GLY A 506 -27.19 -27.65 6.11
C GLY A 506 -26.40 -27.20 7.35
N ALA A 507 -26.07 -25.90 7.43
CA ALA A 507 -25.54 -25.32 8.65
C ALA A 507 -26.53 -25.50 9.80
N ASP A 508 -26.03 -25.80 11.00
CA ASP A 508 -26.87 -25.99 12.20
C ASP A 508 -27.47 -24.67 12.73
N LYS A 509 -27.17 -23.55 12.07
CA LYS A 509 -27.57 -22.18 12.42
C LYS A 509 -28.08 -21.48 11.17
N GLU A 510 -29.00 -20.54 11.34
CA GLU A 510 -29.43 -19.65 10.25
C GLU A 510 -28.26 -18.72 9.90
N ILE A 511 -27.71 -18.86 8.69
CA ILE A 511 -26.56 -18.10 8.22
C ILE A 511 -26.85 -17.22 7.00
N ASN A 512 -28.09 -17.23 6.48
CA ASN A 512 -28.44 -16.38 5.34
C ASN A 512 -28.36 -14.90 5.72
N GLN A 513 -27.33 -14.21 5.25
CA GLN A 513 -27.16 -12.78 5.49
C GLN A 513 -26.29 -12.13 4.40
N THR A 514 -26.55 -10.85 4.15
CA THR A 514 -25.65 -9.98 3.39
C THR A 514 -24.92 -9.05 4.35
N ILE A 515 -23.60 -9.01 4.26
CA ILE A 515 -22.71 -8.20 5.09
C ILE A 515 -22.14 -7.07 4.24
N SER A 516 -22.41 -5.83 4.65
CA SER A 516 -22.07 -4.60 3.91
C SER A 516 -21.05 -3.69 4.62
N ILE A 517 -20.22 -4.27 5.48
CA ILE A 517 -18.97 -3.63 5.90
C ILE A 517 -17.89 -3.84 4.84
N SER A 518 -16.86 -2.98 4.80
CA SER A 518 -15.77 -3.14 3.84
C SER A 518 -14.81 -4.26 4.22
N GLY A 519 -14.66 -5.27 3.37
CA GLY A 519 -13.67 -6.33 3.55
C GLY A 519 -12.83 -6.54 2.29
N GLY A 520 -11.73 -7.30 2.38
CA GLY A 520 -10.93 -7.68 1.22
C GLY A 520 -10.19 -9.00 1.42
N HIS A 521 -9.33 -9.37 0.45
CA HIS A 521 -8.63 -10.66 0.46
C HIS A 521 -7.87 -10.98 1.75
N LEU A 522 -7.35 -9.98 2.45
CA LEU A 522 -6.66 -10.19 3.73
C LEU A 522 -7.59 -10.75 4.81
N ASP A 523 -8.87 -10.40 4.76
CA ASP A 523 -9.87 -10.75 5.77
C ASP A 523 -10.39 -12.19 5.61
N PHE A 524 -10.07 -12.85 4.48
CA PHE A 524 -10.54 -14.20 4.19
C PHE A 524 -10.04 -15.23 5.21
N LEU A 525 -8.73 -15.29 5.44
CA LEU A 525 -8.11 -16.27 6.33
C LEU A 525 -8.68 -16.20 7.77
N PRO A 526 -8.72 -15.03 8.45
CA PRO A 526 -9.30 -14.96 9.78
C PRO A 526 -10.80 -15.31 9.78
N THR A 527 -11.57 -14.87 8.77
CA THR A 527 -13.00 -15.19 8.66
C THR A 527 -13.27 -16.70 8.49
N ILE A 528 -12.51 -17.37 7.63
CA ILE A 528 -12.63 -18.82 7.42
C ILE A 528 -12.14 -19.60 8.63
N ALA A 529 -11.01 -19.21 9.24
CA ALA A 529 -10.52 -19.85 10.47
C ALA A 529 -11.58 -19.80 11.58
N TYR A 530 -12.29 -18.68 11.71
CA TYR A 530 -13.37 -18.50 12.67
C TYR A 530 -14.54 -19.45 12.43
N LEU A 531 -15.01 -19.54 11.17
CA LEU A 531 -16.08 -20.47 10.79
C LEU A 531 -15.67 -21.93 11.00
N MET A 532 -14.39 -22.26 10.80
CA MET A 532 -13.84 -23.61 10.98
C MET A 532 -13.43 -23.93 12.44
N GLY A 533 -13.65 -23.02 13.38
CA GLY A 533 -13.49 -23.28 14.81
C GLY A 533 -12.05 -23.22 15.33
N PHE A 534 -11.17 -22.46 14.68
CA PHE A 534 -9.84 -22.21 15.25
C PHE A 534 -9.98 -21.36 16.51
N GLU A 535 -9.59 -21.87 17.68
CA GLU A 535 -9.65 -21.08 18.94
C GLU A 535 -8.63 -19.93 18.97
N THR A 536 -7.50 -20.12 18.30
CA THR A 536 -6.44 -19.14 18.13
C THR A 536 -5.91 -19.23 16.72
N LEU A 537 -5.53 -18.09 16.15
CA LEU A 537 -4.93 -18.03 14.83
C LEU A 537 -3.41 -17.93 14.96
N ASP A 538 -2.73 -19.08 14.90
CA ASP A 538 -1.27 -19.18 15.12
C ASP A 538 -0.48 -18.80 13.86
N THR A 539 -0.63 -17.56 13.41
CA THR A 539 0.13 -16.96 12.29
C THR A 539 0.19 -15.43 12.45
N ILE A 540 0.96 -14.76 11.60
CA ILE A 540 0.88 -13.30 11.45
C ILE A 540 -0.10 -13.00 10.31
N TYR A 541 -1.11 -12.20 10.59
CA TYR A 541 -2.17 -11.81 9.68
C TYR A 541 -2.44 -10.31 9.81
N LEU A 542 -2.94 -9.69 8.74
CA LEU A 542 -3.19 -8.24 8.68
C LEU A 542 -4.65 -7.88 8.39
N GLY A 543 -5.46 -8.87 8.02
CA GLY A 543 -6.90 -8.73 7.91
C GLY A 543 -7.60 -8.97 9.25
N HIS A 544 -8.93 -8.93 9.22
CA HIS A 544 -9.80 -9.11 10.37
C HIS A 544 -10.91 -10.09 10.01
N ASN A 545 -11.57 -10.64 11.01
CA ASN A 545 -12.74 -11.48 10.77
C ASN A 545 -13.97 -10.59 10.48
N LEU A 546 -14.52 -10.71 9.28
CA LEU A 546 -15.64 -9.87 8.83
C LEU A 546 -16.97 -10.19 9.54
N LEU A 547 -17.03 -11.25 10.34
CA LEU A 547 -18.24 -11.67 11.06
C LEU A 547 -18.33 -11.11 12.48
N THR A 548 -17.27 -10.44 12.96
CA THR A 548 -17.12 -10.02 14.36
C THR A 548 -16.74 -8.56 14.52
N ILE A 549 -16.23 -7.91 13.47
CA ILE A 549 -15.91 -6.48 13.49
C ILE A 549 -17.14 -5.60 13.22
N ASP A 550 -17.18 -4.43 13.84
CA ASP A 550 -18.25 -3.43 13.64
C ASP A 550 -18.04 -2.55 12.40
N SER A 551 -16.80 -2.35 11.98
CA SER A 551 -16.40 -1.47 10.87
C SER A 551 -15.26 -2.10 10.09
N GLY A 552 -15.42 -2.15 8.76
CA GLY A 552 -14.48 -2.76 7.85
C GLY A 552 -13.43 -1.79 7.31
N PHE A 553 -12.24 -2.29 6.96
CA PHE A 553 -11.16 -1.45 6.44
C PHE A 553 -10.28 -2.19 5.42
N VAL A 554 -10.15 -1.63 4.22
CA VAL A 554 -9.35 -2.18 3.13
C VAL A 554 -8.34 -1.14 2.67
N ALA A 555 -7.05 -1.47 2.77
CA ALA A 555 -5.99 -0.61 2.24
C ALA A 555 -5.69 -0.93 0.76
N GLU A 556 -5.39 0.09 -0.03
CA GLU A 556 -5.14 -0.04 -1.46
C GLU A 556 -3.75 0.47 -1.85
N GLN A 557 -3.11 -0.24 -2.79
CA GLN A 557 -1.74 0.04 -3.23
C GLN A 557 -1.48 -0.04 -4.74
N THR A 558 -2.36 -0.70 -5.51
CA THR A 558 -2.08 -1.04 -6.91
C THR A 558 -2.73 -0.09 -7.89
N TYR A 559 -4.07 0.01 -7.90
CA TYR A 559 -4.80 0.88 -8.84
C TYR A 559 -5.13 2.26 -8.24
N MET A 560 -5.36 2.30 -6.94
CA MET A 560 -5.29 3.53 -6.15
C MET A 560 -3.90 3.66 -5.53
N THR A 561 -3.41 4.90 -5.40
CA THR A 561 -2.07 5.17 -4.87
C THR A 561 -1.97 4.67 -3.42
N LYS A 562 -0.84 4.06 -3.06
CA LYS A 562 -0.52 3.63 -1.69
C LYS A 562 -0.94 4.69 -0.64
N GLY A 563 -1.69 4.25 0.38
CA GLY A 563 -2.33 5.13 1.37
C GLY A 563 -3.82 5.39 1.09
N SER A 564 -4.33 4.92 -0.05
CA SER A 564 -5.77 4.89 -0.32
C SER A 564 -6.46 3.79 0.47
N PHE A 565 -7.77 3.92 0.70
CA PHE A 565 -8.54 2.91 1.42
C PHE A 565 -10.04 2.96 1.14
N PHE A 566 -10.72 1.85 1.45
CA PHE A 566 -12.15 1.74 1.66
C PHE A 566 -12.43 1.53 3.15
N GLN A 567 -13.35 2.31 3.71
CA GLN A 567 -13.83 2.15 5.09
C GLN A 567 -15.34 2.33 5.13
N ASP A 568 -16.05 1.21 5.15
CA ASP A 568 -17.50 1.12 5.03
C ASP A 568 -18.08 2.01 3.93
N ASP A 569 -18.67 3.16 4.26
CA ASP A 569 -19.25 4.07 3.27
C ASP A 569 -18.27 5.08 2.69
N ILE A 570 -17.07 5.21 3.25
CA ILE A 570 -16.08 6.20 2.86
C ILE A 570 -15.03 5.54 1.97
N VAL A 571 -14.70 6.23 0.88
CA VAL A 571 -13.58 5.89 0.00
C VAL A 571 -12.63 7.07 -0.02
N TYR A 572 -11.34 6.80 0.15
CA TYR A 572 -10.28 7.80 0.04
C TYR A 572 -9.25 7.37 -1.00
N GLU A 573 -9.09 8.22 -2.02
CA GLU A 573 -8.08 8.12 -3.06
C GLU A 573 -6.93 9.08 -2.77
N MET A 574 -5.77 8.50 -2.47
CA MET A 574 -4.52 9.23 -2.32
C MET A 574 -4.09 9.83 -3.66
N SER A 575 -3.73 11.12 -3.63
CA SER A 575 -3.23 11.80 -4.83
C SER A 575 -1.92 11.20 -5.32
N ARG A 576 -1.81 11.07 -6.64
CA ARG A 576 -0.61 10.58 -7.35
C ARG A 576 0.66 11.38 -7.03
N ASP A 577 0.51 12.62 -6.59
CA ASP A 577 1.65 13.44 -6.20
C ASP A 577 2.24 13.06 -4.82
N GLY A 578 1.59 12.16 -4.08
CA GLY A 578 2.03 11.71 -2.77
C GLY A 578 1.77 12.73 -1.66
N VAL A 579 0.90 13.73 -1.89
CA VAL A 579 0.47 14.69 -0.87
C VAL A 579 -0.96 14.35 -0.44
N PHE A 580 -1.12 13.99 0.84
CA PHE A 580 -2.40 13.59 1.43
C PHE A 580 -3.53 14.61 1.19
N LYS A 581 -3.28 15.89 1.48
CA LYS A 581 -4.29 16.96 1.32
C LYS A 581 -4.79 17.17 -0.11
N ASN A 582 -4.11 16.62 -1.11
CA ASN A 582 -4.52 16.71 -2.51
C ASN A 582 -5.38 15.50 -2.95
N GLY A 583 -5.63 14.54 -2.05
CA GLY A 583 -6.45 13.37 -2.30
C GLY A 583 -7.92 13.71 -2.54
N ARG A 584 -8.71 12.67 -2.81
CA ARG A 584 -10.16 12.75 -3.03
C ARG A 584 -10.85 11.78 -2.08
N ALA A 585 -11.87 12.25 -1.36
CA ALA A 585 -12.72 11.37 -0.55
C ALA A 585 -14.19 11.52 -0.95
N TRP A 586 -14.93 10.43 -0.94
CA TRP A 586 -16.37 10.43 -1.21
C TRP A 586 -17.08 9.34 -0.41
N ASN A 587 -18.38 9.52 -0.25
CA ASN A 587 -19.26 8.48 0.25
C ASN A 587 -19.73 7.62 -0.92
N GLN A 588 -19.44 6.32 -0.93
CA GLN A 588 -19.77 5.45 -2.07
C GLN A 588 -21.27 5.12 -2.22
N ARG A 589 -22.08 5.26 -1.15
CA ARG A 589 -23.54 5.09 -1.25
C ARG A 589 -24.20 6.28 -1.93
N THR A 590 -23.76 7.49 -1.59
CA THR A 590 -24.41 8.74 -2.05
C THR A 590 -23.69 9.43 -3.20
N GLY A 591 -22.42 9.07 -3.47
CA GLY A 591 -21.55 9.77 -4.40
C GLY A 591 -21.10 11.16 -3.94
N THR A 592 -21.42 11.56 -2.71
CA THR A 592 -21.12 12.93 -2.23
C THR A 592 -19.68 13.05 -1.74
N PRO A 593 -18.97 14.15 -2.05
CA PRO A 593 -17.63 14.39 -1.52
C PRO A 593 -17.58 14.40 0.01
N VAL A 594 -16.49 13.89 0.57
CA VAL A 594 -16.16 13.90 2.01
C VAL A 594 -14.91 14.77 2.20
N PRO A 595 -14.77 15.55 3.31
CA PRO A 595 -13.54 16.28 3.60
C PRO A 595 -12.34 15.34 3.70
N THR A 596 -11.24 15.68 3.02
CA THR A 596 -10.03 14.84 3.02
C THR A 596 -9.38 14.75 4.40
N GLU A 597 -9.49 15.80 5.21
CA GLU A 597 -8.92 15.89 6.56
C GLU A 597 -9.45 14.78 7.47
N ASP A 598 -10.71 14.38 7.30
CA ASP A 598 -11.36 13.32 8.08
C ASP A 598 -10.81 11.92 7.73
N CYS A 599 -10.07 11.79 6.62
CA CYS A 599 -9.51 10.53 6.13
C CYS A 599 -8.06 10.29 6.60
N TYR A 600 -7.48 11.18 7.43
CA TYR A 600 -6.06 11.13 7.76
C TYR A 600 -5.67 9.87 8.53
N GLU A 601 -6.49 9.46 9.50
CA GLU A 601 -6.27 8.23 10.26
C GLU A 601 -6.32 7.00 9.36
N GLY A 602 -7.32 6.91 8.48
CA GLY A 602 -7.41 5.84 7.48
C GLY A 602 -6.22 5.82 6.53
N TYR A 603 -5.73 6.97 6.07
CA TYR A 603 -4.51 7.05 5.26
C TYR A 603 -3.29 6.47 6.00
N ILE A 604 -3.12 6.83 7.27
CA ILE A 604 -2.02 6.32 8.11
C ILE A 604 -2.16 4.81 8.33
N ARG A 605 -3.38 4.33 8.62
CA ARG A 605 -3.67 2.89 8.78
C ARG A 605 -3.35 2.13 7.50
N SER A 606 -3.78 2.64 6.35
CA SER A 606 -3.50 2.06 5.03
C SER A 606 -2.00 1.91 4.78
N MET A 607 -1.24 2.99 5.01
CA MET A 607 0.22 2.96 4.89
C MET A 607 0.87 1.93 5.83
N GLY A 608 0.41 1.85 7.09
CA GLY A 608 0.90 0.88 8.08
C GLY A 608 0.73 -0.56 7.61
N ILE A 609 -0.49 -0.96 7.26
CA ILE A 609 -0.80 -2.34 6.82
C ILE A 609 0.06 -2.73 5.61
N ILE A 610 0.15 -1.86 4.60
CA ILE A 610 0.93 -2.14 3.38
C ILE A 610 2.43 -2.25 3.70
N ASN A 611 2.97 -1.34 4.52
CA ASN A 611 4.38 -1.37 4.92
C ASN A 611 4.74 -2.62 5.72
N THR A 612 3.87 -3.00 6.68
CA THR A 612 4.02 -4.22 7.47
C THR A 612 4.08 -5.44 6.58
N SER A 613 3.17 -5.56 5.62
CA SER A 613 3.17 -6.69 4.69
C SER A 613 4.44 -6.76 3.86
N GLU A 614 4.91 -5.61 3.33
CA GLU A 614 6.14 -5.54 2.58
C GLU A 614 7.36 -5.95 3.43
N PHE A 615 7.38 -5.54 4.70
CA PHE A 615 8.43 -5.94 5.65
C PHE A 615 8.41 -7.44 5.94
N ILE A 616 7.22 -8.02 6.15
CA ILE A 616 7.02 -9.46 6.36
C ILE A 616 7.66 -10.26 5.23
N LEU A 617 7.32 -9.90 3.98
CA LEU A 617 7.83 -10.56 2.79
C LEU A 617 9.34 -10.37 2.62
N LYS A 618 9.86 -9.14 2.76
CA LYS A 618 11.28 -8.87 2.53
C LYS A 618 12.22 -9.48 3.57
N ASN A 619 11.74 -9.71 4.78
CA ASN A 619 12.56 -10.17 5.90
C ASN A 619 12.31 -11.63 6.31
N ASP A 620 11.47 -12.36 5.57
CA ASP A 620 11.07 -13.74 5.87
C ASP A 620 10.65 -13.90 7.35
N VAL A 621 9.79 -12.97 7.80
CA VAL A 621 9.43 -12.79 9.22
C VAL A 621 8.83 -14.05 9.82
N LEU A 622 7.98 -14.74 9.07
CA LEU A 622 7.28 -15.95 9.52
C LEU A 622 8.29 -17.08 9.78
N ARG A 623 9.37 -17.19 9.00
CA ARG A 623 10.45 -18.15 9.31
C ARG A 623 11.09 -17.84 10.65
N LYS A 624 11.48 -16.59 10.86
CA LYS A 624 12.16 -16.14 12.09
C LYS A 624 11.31 -16.45 13.32
N ILE A 625 10.00 -16.19 13.24
CA ILE A 625 9.08 -16.45 14.34
C ILE A 625 8.85 -17.96 14.53
N TYR A 626 8.38 -18.68 13.50
CA TYR A 626 7.83 -20.03 13.66
C TYR A 626 8.83 -21.17 13.46
N LYS A 627 9.95 -20.93 12.78
CA LYS A 627 11.01 -21.94 12.56
C LYS A 627 12.25 -21.66 13.39
N GLU A 628 12.58 -20.39 13.61
CA GLU A 628 13.76 -19.99 14.39
C GLU A 628 13.42 -19.59 15.84
N ASN A 629 12.13 -19.55 16.20
CA ASN A 629 11.63 -19.24 17.55
C ASN A 629 12.06 -17.84 18.06
N GLN A 630 12.17 -16.87 17.16
CA GLN A 630 12.36 -15.46 17.54
C GLN A 630 11.02 -14.86 17.99
N SER A 631 11.04 -13.92 18.95
CA SER A 631 9.81 -13.25 19.33
C SER A 631 9.37 -12.25 18.25
N ILE A 632 8.06 -12.00 18.14
CA ILE A 632 7.50 -11.00 17.21
C ILE A 632 8.17 -9.63 17.48
N ALA A 633 8.29 -9.25 18.75
CA ALA A 633 8.94 -8.00 19.15
C ALA A 633 10.38 -7.90 18.62
N ASP A 634 11.19 -8.96 18.74
CA ASP A 634 12.59 -8.94 18.29
C ASP A 634 12.72 -8.84 16.76
N VAL A 635 11.80 -9.48 16.01
CA VAL A 635 11.87 -9.51 14.54
C VAL A 635 11.48 -8.17 13.92
N PHE A 636 10.53 -7.48 14.53
CA PHE A 636 10.06 -6.18 14.05
C PHE A 636 10.74 -4.97 14.72
N SER A 637 11.43 -5.16 15.85
CA SER A 637 12.28 -4.12 16.45
C SER A 637 13.64 -4.10 15.75
N SER A 638 13.79 -3.23 14.75
CA SER A 638 15.11 -2.90 14.20
C SER A 638 15.87 -1.85 15.04
N GLU A 639 15.44 -1.58 16.28
CA GLU A 639 16.04 -0.57 17.16
C GLU A 639 16.60 -1.20 18.44
N PRO A 640 17.69 -0.63 19.02
CA PRO A 640 18.38 -1.21 20.16
C PRO A 640 17.45 -1.35 21.37
N VAL A 641 17.55 -2.48 22.06
CA VAL A 641 16.96 -2.70 23.38
C VAL A 641 17.50 -1.61 24.31
N ILE A 642 16.62 -0.71 24.77
CA ILE A 642 17.00 0.34 25.74
C ILE A 642 17.15 -0.29 27.11
N GLU A 643 18.28 -0.02 27.76
CA GLU A 643 18.49 -0.33 29.17
C GLU A 643 17.87 0.78 30.02
N TYR A 644 16.79 0.45 30.74
CA TYR A 644 16.07 1.42 31.58
C TYR A 644 16.91 1.80 32.82
N PRO A 645 17.29 3.10 32.99
CA PRO A 645 18.21 3.59 34.01
C PRO A 645 17.64 3.52 35.43
N ASP A 646 18.50 3.61 36.44
CA ASP A 646 18.06 3.62 37.84
C ASP A 646 17.36 4.93 38.24
N GLU A 647 17.69 6.05 37.60
CA GLU A 647 17.09 7.36 37.88
C GLU A 647 16.89 8.15 36.58
N ILE A 648 15.77 8.87 36.48
CA ILE A 648 15.46 9.81 35.41
C ILE A 648 15.18 11.18 36.05
N ALA A 649 15.89 12.22 35.63
CA ALA A 649 15.73 13.57 36.16
C ALA A 649 14.72 14.38 35.34
N VAL A 650 13.72 14.98 35.97
CA VAL A 650 12.87 15.96 35.29
C VAL A 650 13.70 17.18 34.96
N ALA A 651 13.63 17.67 33.72
CA ALA A 651 14.39 18.84 33.28
C ALA A 651 14.23 20.02 34.26
N GLY A 652 15.36 20.54 34.71
CA GLY A 652 15.49 21.54 35.76
C GLY A 652 15.99 20.97 37.09
N ALA A 653 15.83 19.67 37.36
CA ALA A 653 16.38 19.05 38.57
C ALA A 653 17.92 19.12 38.59
N PRO A 654 18.56 19.39 39.75
CA PRO A 654 17.95 19.51 41.08
C PRO A 654 17.44 20.92 41.44
N ASP A 655 17.49 21.89 40.52
CA ASP A 655 17.00 23.24 40.76
C ASP A 655 15.47 23.33 40.63
N LYS A 656 14.79 23.37 41.78
CA LYS A 656 13.32 23.46 41.86
C LYS A 656 12.73 24.68 41.15
N ALA A 657 13.49 25.75 40.96
CA ALA A 657 13.00 26.94 40.25
C ALA A 657 12.89 26.72 38.73
N LEU A 658 13.61 25.73 38.19
CA LEU A 658 13.63 25.38 36.76
C LEU A 658 12.72 24.19 36.43
N ILE A 659 12.31 23.39 37.41
CA ILE A 659 11.43 22.24 37.17
C ILE A 659 10.09 22.69 36.56
N GLY A 660 9.73 22.05 35.44
CA GLY A 660 8.49 22.29 34.71
C GLY A 660 8.52 23.50 33.76
N THR A 661 9.62 24.25 33.69
CA THR A 661 9.77 25.33 32.69
C THR A 661 9.97 24.77 31.28
N ASN A 662 10.56 23.56 31.18
CA ASN A 662 11.02 22.95 29.93
C ASN A 662 11.89 23.88 29.05
N SER A 663 12.61 24.83 29.68
CA SER A 663 13.49 25.76 28.99
C SER A 663 14.86 25.13 28.69
N LEU A 664 15.62 25.76 27.79
CA LEU A 664 17.01 25.37 27.52
C LEU A 664 17.86 25.31 28.80
N GLU A 665 17.66 26.28 29.69
CA GLU A 665 18.37 26.33 30.97
C GLU A 665 17.98 25.17 31.89
N ALA A 666 16.74 24.69 31.83
CA ALA A 666 16.31 23.54 32.61
C ALA A 666 16.97 22.23 32.13
N LEU A 667 17.02 22.02 30.81
CA LEU A 667 17.75 20.90 30.20
C LEU A 667 19.24 20.95 30.55
N ASN A 668 19.89 22.10 30.37
CA ASN A 668 21.30 22.28 30.70
C ASN A 668 21.57 22.09 32.19
N ALA A 669 20.71 22.61 33.08
CA ALA A 669 20.90 22.46 34.52
C ALA A 669 20.92 21.00 34.97
N SER A 670 20.02 20.18 34.42
CA SER A 670 20.00 18.73 34.71
C SER A 670 21.21 18.02 34.13
N TYR A 671 21.59 18.34 32.89
CA TYR A 671 22.75 17.73 32.26
C TYR A 671 24.08 18.11 32.95
N ASP A 672 24.25 19.37 33.32
CA ASP A 672 25.41 19.91 34.05
C ASP A 672 25.52 19.37 35.47
N ALA A 673 24.39 19.04 36.10
CA ALA A 673 24.34 18.35 37.38
C ALA A 673 24.75 16.87 37.29
N GLY A 674 24.99 16.35 36.09
CA GLY A 674 25.48 14.99 35.83
C GLY A 674 24.40 13.99 35.43
N TYR A 675 23.14 14.42 35.27
CA TYR A 675 22.10 13.54 34.76
C TYR A 675 22.27 13.32 33.26
N ARG A 676 21.97 12.09 32.81
CA ARG A 676 22.01 11.70 31.39
C ARG A 676 20.64 11.27 30.90
N ASP A 677 19.84 10.70 31.78
CA ASP A 677 18.44 10.39 31.55
C ASP A 677 17.57 11.56 32.03
N ILE A 678 17.04 12.34 31.09
CA ILE A 678 16.34 13.59 31.38
C ILE A 678 14.92 13.54 30.82
N LYS A 679 13.93 13.73 31.69
CA LYS A 679 12.51 13.82 31.30
C LYS A 679 12.12 15.24 30.91
N ILE A 680 11.41 15.36 29.80
CA ILE A 680 10.82 16.61 29.30
C ILE A 680 9.33 16.43 28.98
N GLN A 681 8.63 17.55 28.82
CA GLN A 681 7.24 17.59 28.39
C GLN A 681 7.09 18.40 27.10
N VAL A 682 6.19 17.94 26.24
CA VAL A 682 5.89 18.60 24.97
C VAL A 682 4.38 18.75 24.77
N CYS A 683 3.99 19.90 24.20
CA CYS A 683 2.62 20.22 23.82
C CYS A 683 2.53 20.48 22.32
N TRP A 684 1.33 20.40 21.76
CA TRP A 684 1.07 20.68 20.35
C TRP A 684 0.52 22.09 20.15
N THR A 685 1.03 22.80 19.15
CA THR A 685 0.50 24.08 18.67
C THR A 685 -0.75 23.88 17.79
N GLU A 686 -1.46 24.97 17.48
CA GLU A 686 -2.66 24.94 16.61
C GLU A 686 -2.34 24.40 15.20
N ASP A 687 -1.13 24.68 14.71
CA ASP A 687 -0.58 24.20 13.44
C ASP A 687 0.07 22.81 13.53
N LYS A 688 -0.11 22.11 14.66
CA LYS A 688 0.34 20.73 14.93
C LYS A 688 1.87 20.56 14.98
N GLU A 689 2.58 21.59 15.41
CA GLU A 689 4.01 21.54 15.69
C GLU A 689 4.26 21.31 17.19
N ALA A 690 5.34 20.60 17.53
CA ALA A 690 5.65 20.26 18.92
C ALA A 690 6.53 21.34 19.59
N VAL A 691 6.11 21.80 20.77
CA VAL A 691 6.84 22.78 21.58
C VAL A 691 7.13 22.24 22.98
N LEU A 692 8.27 22.62 23.56
CA LEU A 692 8.64 22.21 24.92
C LEU A 692 7.86 23.03 25.93
N LEU A 693 6.81 22.41 26.47
CA LEU A 693 5.85 23.03 27.36
C LEU A 693 5.23 21.95 28.25
N SER A 694 4.95 22.29 29.50
CA SER A 694 4.30 21.38 30.46
C SER A 694 2.79 21.26 30.24
N SER A 695 2.12 22.38 29.96
CA SER A 695 0.73 22.45 29.52
C SER A 695 0.39 23.84 28.98
N TRP A 696 -0.60 23.93 28.09
CA TRP A 696 -1.15 25.21 27.67
C TRP A 696 -1.90 25.94 28.80
N GLU A 697 -2.51 25.21 29.73
CA GLU A 697 -3.24 25.78 30.86
C GLU A 697 -2.32 26.55 31.82
N GLU A 698 -1.08 26.08 32.02
CA GLU A 698 -0.09 26.71 32.90
C GLU A 698 0.86 27.70 32.17
N LEU A 699 0.62 28.03 30.90
CA LEU A 699 1.53 28.86 30.10
C LEU A 699 1.90 30.19 30.80
N GLY A 700 0.92 30.87 31.38
CA GLY A 700 1.12 32.14 32.10
C GLY A 700 1.96 32.05 33.38
N LYS A 701 2.27 30.85 33.88
CA LYS A 701 3.20 30.62 34.99
C LYS A 701 4.63 30.94 34.55
N TYR A 702 5.01 30.48 33.36
CA TYR A 702 6.38 30.53 32.84
C TYR A 702 6.61 31.63 31.79
N PHE A 703 5.55 32.09 31.11
CA PHE A 703 5.62 33.12 30.07
C PHE A 703 4.94 34.43 30.49
N ASN A 704 5.37 35.54 29.92
CA ASN A 704 4.76 36.87 30.09
C ASN A 704 3.48 37.01 29.24
N THR A 705 2.48 36.18 29.52
CA THR A 705 1.22 36.14 28.77
C THR A 705 0.04 35.74 29.66
N ASN A 706 -1.18 36.09 29.23
CA ASN A 706 -2.44 35.63 29.82
C ASN A 706 -3.14 34.57 28.95
N LEU A 707 -2.49 34.09 27.89
CA LEU A 707 -3.00 33.01 27.05
C LEU A 707 -2.98 31.69 27.84
N SER A 708 -3.98 30.85 27.58
CA SER A 708 -4.16 29.54 28.23
C SER A 708 -4.71 28.48 27.26
N SER A 709 -4.50 28.69 25.96
CA SER A 709 -4.95 27.82 24.87
C SER A 709 -3.88 27.73 23.80
N GLU A 710 -4.00 26.70 22.95
CA GLU A 710 -3.12 26.47 21.80
C GLU A 710 -3.02 27.71 20.89
N ILE A 711 -1.82 27.96 20.36
CA ILE A 711 -1.49 29.00 19.38
C ILE A 711 -0.57 28.41 18.32
N THR A 712 -0.40 29.08 17.17
CA THR A 712 0.55 28.69 16.12
C THR A 712 2.01 28.73 16.59
N LEU A 713 2.91 27.95 15.97
CA LEU A 713 4.34 27.94 16.30
C LEU A 713 4.99 29.33 16.19
N ASP A 714 4.70 30.08 15.13
CA ASP A 714 5.20 31.45 14.94
C ASP A 714 4.79 32.37 16.10
N ALA A 715 3.57 32.21 16.62
CA ALA A 715 3.10 32.98 17.76
C ALA A 715 3.79 32.56 19.06
N PHE A 716 4.05 31.25 19.23
CA PHE A 716 4.78 30.72 20.38
C PHE A 716 6.21 31.26 20.45
N HIS A 717 6.95 31.31 19.33
CA HIS A 717 8.30 31.88 19.27
C HIS A 717 8.36 33.38 19.63
N ASN A 718 7.24 34.10 19.49
CA ASN A 718 7.15 35.50 19.86
C ASN A 718 6.83 35.73 21.36
N LEU A 719 6.52 34.68 22.12
CA LEU A 719 6.33 34.78 23.55
C LEU A 719 7.67 34.97 24.27
N THR A 720 7.65 35.73 25.36
CA THR A 720 8.83 35.93 26.21
C THR A 720 8.67 35.16 27.51
N MET A 721 9.56 34.21 27.78
CA MET A 721 9.62 33.54 29.09
C MET A 721 10.03 34.52 30.20
N LYS A 722 9.56 34.24 31.42
CA LYS A 722 9.97 34.96 32.63
C LYS A 722 11.42 34.64 33.00
N ASN A 723 12.02 35.49 33.84
CA ASN A 723 13.35 35.29 34.41
C ASN A 723 14.50 35.16 33.39
N GLY A 724 14.27 35.53 32.13
CA GLY A 724 15.27 35.45 31.06
C GLY A 724 15.53 34.04 30.55
N LEU A 725 14.59 33.10 30.78
CA LEU A 725 14.67 31.73 30.26
C LEU A 725 14.44 31.68 28.74
N THR A 726 14.86 30.59 28.13
CA THR A 726 14.78 30.37 26.67
C THR A 726 13.78 29.26 26.35
N SER A 727 12.71 29.60 25.63
CA SER A 727 11.73 28.63 25.13
C SER A 727 12.34 27.78 24.01
N MET A 728 11.90 26.53 23.89
CA MET A 728 12.38 25.59 22.89
C MET A 728 11.22 24.96 22.11
N ASP A 729 11.47 24.65 20.85
CA ASP A 729 10.64 23.72 20.08
C ASP A 729 11.36 22.38 19.88
N TYR A 730 10.71 21.46 19.15
CA TYR A 730 11.27 20.14 18.90
C TYR A 730 12.55 20.17 18.05
N LEU A 731 12.76 21.18 17.18
CA LEU A 731 13.99 21.32 16.40
C LEU A 731 15.15 21.78 17.30
N ASP A 732 14.89 22.71 18.21
CA ASP A 732 15.85 23.13 19.24
C ASP A 732 16.24 21.94 20.12
N LEU A 733 15.29 21.09 20.49
CA LEU A 733 15.53 19.87 21.26
C LEU A 733 16.41 18.88 20.50
N ILE A 734 16.15 18.64 19.21
CA ILE A 734 16.98 17.78 18.37
C ILE A 734 18.41 18.35 18.27
N ALA A 735 18.54 19.66 18.10
CA ALA A 735 19.84 20.31 18.05
C ALA A 735 20.60 20.13 19.37
N TRP A 736 19.92 20.30 20.50
CA TRP A 736 20.48 20.07 21.82
C TRP A 736 20.93 18.62 22.00
N ALA A 737 20.09 17.64 21.64
CA ALA A 737 20.42 16.21 21.76
C ALA A 737 21.65 15.82 20.93
N ARG A 738 21.82 16.40 19.73
CA ARG A 738 23.01 16.18 18.89
C ARG A 738 24.30 16.68 19.55
N GLU A 739 24.23 17.73 20.36
CA GLU A 739 25.37 18.26 21.11
C GLU A 739 25.68 17.44 22.38
N HIS A 740 24.73 16.64 22.84
CA HIS A 740 24.79 15.84 24.07
C HIS A 740 24.54 14.35 23.77
N PRO A 741 25.46 13.68 23.06
CA PRO A 741 25.21 12.35 22.50
C PRO A 741 25.06 11.23 23.54
N ASP A 742 25.46 11.49 24.79
CA ASP A 742 25.34 10.62 25.95
C ASP A 742 24.06 10.89 26.78
N ALA A 743 23.20 11.83 26.35
CA ALA A 743 21.91 12.06 26.97
C ALA A 743 20.79 11.21 26.32
N THR A 744 19.88 10.73 27.17
CA THR A 744 18.62 10.08 26.78
C THR A 744 17.46 10.94 27.28
N LEU A 745 16.57 11.31 26.39
CA LEU A 745 15.44 12.20 26.61
C LEU A 745 14.15 11.40 26.73
N TYR A 746 13.52 11.45 27.90
CA TYR A 746 12.23 10.81 28.16
C TYR A 746 11.12 11.82 27.92
N VAL A 747 10.42 11.69 26.81
CA VAL A 747 9.47 12.70 26.34
C VAL A 747 8.05 12.29 26.69
N GLN A 748 7.37 13.14 27.46
CA GLN A 748 5.94 13.03 27.69
C GLN A 748 5.19 14.04 26.80
N ALA A 749 4.44 13.56 25.82
CA ALA A 749 3.57 14.43 25.02
C ALA A 749 2.20 14.60 25.68
N GLU A 750 1.61 15.80 25.55
CA GLU A 750 0.25 16.09 26.03
C GLU A 750 -0.81 15.24 25.31
N ARG A 751 -0.60 14.93 24.02
CA ARG A 751 -1.46 14.09 23.20
C ARG A 751 -0.60 13.20 22.30
N SER A 752 -0.79 11.88 22.33
CA SER A 752 -0.16 10.89 21.45
C SER A 752 1.38 10.95 21.41
N SER A 753 2.02 10.34 22.41
CA SER A 753 3.49 10.27 22.47
C SER A 753 4.11 9.51 21.29
N ASP A 754 3.39 8.57 20.67
CA ASP A 754 3.85 7.89 19.44
C ASP A 754 3.78 8.77 18.20
N TYR A 755 2.80 9.68 18.10
CA TYR A 755 2.78 10.69 17.06
C TYR A 755 3.98 11.65 17.19
N PHE A 756 4.35 12.02 18.42
CA PHE A 756 5.58 12.77 18.66
C PHE A 756 6.83 11.98 18.21
N MET A 757 6.94 10.71 18.59
CA MET A 757 8.08 9.86 18.18
C MET A 757 8.16 9.70 16.65
N ARG A 758 7.03 9.57 15.96
CA ARG A 758 6.97 9.56 14.49
C ARG A 758 7.43 10.88 13.88
N CYS A 759 6.96 12.00 14.42
CA CYS A 759 7.36 13.33 13.97
C CYS A 759 8.87 13.50 14.14
N ILE A 760 9.40 13.17 15.32
CA ILE A 760 10.82 13.37 15.60
C ILE A 760 11.71 12.40 14.83
N ASN A 761 11.28 11.16 14.56
CA ASN A 761 12.06 10.17 13.79
C ASN A 761 12.49 10.72 12.41
N SER A 762 11.59 11.44 11.74
CA SER A 762 11.85 12.05 10.43
C SER A 762 12.95 13.13 10.46
N TYR A 763 13.20 13.76 11.62
CA TYR A 763 14.16 14.86 11.80
C TYR A 763 15.41 14.48 12.60
N ALA A 764 15.27 13.59 13.59
CA ALA A 764 16.32 13.10 14.47
C ALA A 764 17.26 12.13 13.74
N GLY A 765 16.73 11.31 12.83
CA GLY A 765 17.53 10.38 12.03
C GLY A 765 18.36 9.45 12.91
N SER A 766 19.69 9.48 12.77
CA SER A 766 20.59 8.58 13.50
C SER A 766 20.58 8.73 15.02
N ILE A 767 20.00 9.80 15.59
CA ILE A 767 19.92 10.03 17.04
C ILE A 767 18.55 9.70 17.64
N ILE A 768 17.64 9.07 16.88
CA ILE A 768 16.31 8.69 17.40
C ILE A 768 16.38 7.83 18.66
N HIS A 769 17.42 7.00 18.78
CA HIS A 769 17.71 6.16 19.95
C HIS A 769 17.93 6.95 21.26
N GLN A 770 18.15 8.27 21.20
CA GLN A 770 18.23 9.13 22.38
C GLN A 770 16.86 9.55 22.91
N PHE A 771 15.76 9.19 22.25
CA PHE A 771 14.41 9.59 22.66
C PHE A 771 13.60 8.37 23.12
N VAL A 772 13.00 8.46 24.29
CA VAL A 772 12.15 7.44 24.90
C VAL A 772 10.79 8.05 25.21
N SER A 773 9.71 7.40 24.81
CA SER A 773 8.36 7.93 24.97
C SER A 773 7.79 7.61 26.35
N GLU A 774 7.28 8.59 27.10
CA GLU A 774 6.39 8.33 28.24
C GLU A 774 4.94 8.44 27.76
N VAL A 775 4.25 7.30 27.71
CA VAL A 775 2.91 7.17 27.11
C VAL A 775 1.83 7.38 28.17
N PRO A 776 0.84 8.27 27.96
CA PRO A 776 -0.20 8.57 28.94
C PRO A 776 -1.34 7.52 28.89
N GLY A 777 -1.12 6.35 29.50
CA GLY A 777 -2.14 5.32 29.68
C GLY A 777 -2.23 4.30 28.54
N MET A 778 -3.07 3.27 28.73
CA MET A 778 -3.08 2.06 27.89
C MET A 778 -3.57 2.30 26.45
N VAL A 779 -4.51 3.23 26.26
CA VAL A 779 -5.13 3.51 24.95
C VAL A 779 -4.11 4.05 23.94
N GLU A 780 -3.10 4.78 24.44
CA GLU A 780 -2.06 5.37 23.59
C GLU A 780 -0.81 4.50 23.48
N TYR A 781 -0.78 3.33 24.13
CA TYR A 781 0.39 2.45 24.13
C TYR A 781 0.34 1.50 22.94
N THR A 782 1.19 1.75 21.96
CA THR A 782 1.26 0.94 20.73
C THR A 782 2.37 -0.11 20.75
N GLY A 783 3.35 0.01 21.66
CA GLY A 783 4.55 -0.84 21.67
C GLY A 783 5.51 -0.59 20.49
N LEU A 784 5.31 0.48 19.70
CA LEU A 784 6.11 0.83 18.51
C LEU A 784 7.53 1.29 18.86
N TYR A 785 7.67 2.03 19.94
CA TYR A 785 8.92 2.60 20.42
C TYR A 785 9.20 2.16 21.86
N PRO A 786 10.49 2.10 22.26
CA PRO A 786 10.84 2.02 23.67
C PRO A 786 10.10 3.09 24.46
N SER A 787 9.34 2.65 25.48
CA SER A 787 8.40 3.51 26.16
C SER A 787 8.19 3.15 27.62
N ILE A 788 7.88 4.18 28.42
CA ILE A 788 7.44 4.05 29.81
C ILE A 788 5.94 4.33 29.86
N LEU A 789 5.14 3.33 30.21
CA LEU A 789 3.70 3.49 30.35
C LEU A 789 3.36 4.21 31.66
N ASN A 790 2.76 5.40 31.58
CA ASN A 790 2.21 6.08 32.75
C ASN A 790 0.83 5.50 33.09
N ILE A 791 0.75 4.71 34.16
CA ILE A 791 -0.46 3.95 34.52
C ILE A 791 -1.50 4.78 35.28
N GLU A 792 -1.19 6.02 35.63
CA GLU A 792 -2.10 6.91 36.36
C GLU A 792 -3.07 7.66 35.46
N LYS A 793 -2.95 7.48 34.14
CA LYS A 793 -3.84 8.06 33.13
C LYS A 793 -4.85 7.00 32.66
N GLY A 794 -6.13 7.37 32.75
CA GLY A 794 -7.28 6.49 32.48
C GLY A 794 -7.80 5.82 33.76
N ASP A 795 -9.12 5.72 33.91
CA ASP A 795 -9.80 5.17 35.10
C ASP A 795 -9.71 3.62 35.15
N ASN A 796 -8.49 3.09 35.12
CA ASN A 796 -8.22 1.66 35.02
C ASN A 796 -7.97 1.02 36.39
N THR A 797 -8.41 -0.22 36.55
CA THR A 797 -8.12 -1.01 37.76
C THR A 797 -6.72 -1.64 37.69
N ALA A 798 -6.13 -1.99 38.85
CA ALA A 798 -4.83 -2.64 38.91
C ALA A 798 -4.80 -3.99 38.15
N ASP A 799 -5.89 -4.76 38.18
CA ASP A 799 -5.99 -6.03 37.47
C ASP A 799 -5.97 -5.85 35.94
N GLN A 800 -6.69 -4.84 35.43
CA GLN A 800 -6.68 -4.49 34.01
C GLN A 800 -5.27 -4.05 33.55
N LEU A 801 -4.58 -3.27 34.38
CA LEU A 801 -3.21 -2.83 34.09
C LEU A 801 -2.21 -3.99 34.11
N LEU A 802 -2.32 -4.92 35.08
CA LEU A 802 -1.46 -6.12 35.14
C LEU A 802 -1.66 -7.01 33.91
N GLU A 803 -2.90 -7.20 33.49
CA GLU A 803 -3.23 -7.97 32.29
C GLU A 803 -2.67 -7.30 31.04
N PHE A 804 -2.84 -5.98 30.90
CA PHE A 804 -2.29 -5.21 29.78
C PHE A 804 -0.76 -5.27 29.71
N ILE A 805 -0.08 -5.08 30.84
CA ILE A 805 1.40 -5.16 30.92
C ILE A 805 1.89 -6.52 30.43
N ARG A 806 1.21 -7.61 30.82
CA ARG A 806 1.56 -8.97 30.43
C ARG A 806 1.29 -9.23 28.94
N LEU A 807 0.13 -8.81 28.43
CA LEU A 807 -0.27 -9.07 27.05
C LEU A 807 0.57 -8.27 26.04
N ASN A 808 0.96 -7.05 26.41
CA ASN A 808 1.67 -6.13 25.52
C ASN A 808 3.19 -6.07 25.81
N ASN A 809 3.71 -6.98 26.63
CA ASN A 809 5.13 -7.02 27.06
C ASN A 809 5.67 -5.63 27.45
N VAL A 810 4.91 -4.88 28.25
CA VAL A 810 5.30 -3.53 28.65
C VAL A 810 6.60 -3.59 29.44
N ALA A 811 7.67 -3.00 28.91
CA ALA A 811 9.00 -3.12 29.48
C ALA A 811 9.22 -2.23 30.71
N ALA A 812 8.56 -1.07 30.76
CA ALA A 812 8.61 -0.15 31.89
C ALA A 812 7.28 0.58 32.13
N VAL A 813 6.97 0.83 33.40
CA VAL A 813 5.80 1.60 33.84
C VAL A 813 6.23 2.72 34.79
N SER A 814 5.45 3.79 34.87
CA SER A 814 5.63 4.86 35.85
C SER A 814 4.35 5.18 36.62
N MET A 815 4.50 5.48 37.92
CA MET A 815 3.42 5.90 38.82
C MET A 815 3.95 6.79 39.96
N SER A 816 3.09 7.54 40.63
CA SER A 816 3.44 8.27 41.86
C SER A 816 3.67 7.32 43.05
N LYS A 817 4.45 7.79 44.03
CA LYS A 817 4.63 7.07 45.32
C LYS A 817 3.30 6.87 46.06
N GLU A 818 2.34 7.78 45.89
CA GLU A 818 1.02 7.65 46.50
C GLU A 818 0.24 6.48 45.88
N SER A 819 0.16 6.43 44.56
CA SER A 819 -0.51 5.36 43.81
C SER A 819 0.13 3.99 44.05
N ALA A 820 1.46 3.94 44.14
CA ALA A 820 2.21 2.71 44.48
C ALA A 820 1.91 2.19 45.89
N ASN A 821 1.52 3.07 46.82
CA ASN A 821 1.13 2.68 48.18
C ASN A 821 -0.39 2.45 48.31
N GLY A 822 -1.17 2.87 47.32
CA GLY A 822 -2.63 2.80 47.27
C GLY A 822 -3.15 1.88 46.17
N ALA A 823 -3.85 2.46 45.20
CA ALA A 823 -4.65 1.74 44.20
C ALA A 823 -3.84 0.80 43.28
N TYR A 824 -2.56 1.06 43.07
CA TYR A 824 -1.70 0.30 42.15
C TYR A 824 -0.59 -0.50 42.84
N LYS A 825 -0.75 -0.78 44.13
CA LYS A 825 0.22 -1.54 44.92
C LYS A 825 0.55 -2.92 44.33
N ASP A 826 -0.41 -3.58 43.67
CA ASP A 826 -0.17 -4.90 43.09
C ASP A 826 0.64 -4.86 41.78
N ILE A 827 0.70 -3.71 41.11
CA ILE A 827 1.58 -3.49 39.93
C ILE A 827 3.05 -3.61 40.33
N LEU A 828 3.40 -3.38 41.61
CA LEU A 828 4.75 -3.55 42.14
C LEU A 828 5.30 -4.98 42.01
N LYS A 829 4.46 -5.95 41.70
CA LYS A 829 4.83 -7.36 41.48
C LYS A 829 4.90 -7.72 39.99
N ALA A 830 4.62 -6.78 39.08
CA ALA A 830 4.64 -7.01 37.65
C ALA A 830 6.07 -7.30 37.16
N ASN A 831 6.19 -8.14 36.14
CA ASN A 831 7.47 -8.48 35.53
C ASN A 831 7.92 -7.41 34.51
N CYS A 832 8.10 -6.17 34.98
CA CYS A 832 8.52 -5.02 34.19
C CYS A 832 9.32 -4.03 35.07
N THR A 833 10.02 -3.08 34.46
CA THR A 833 10.70 -2.00 35.20
C THR A 833 9.67 -1.04 35.77
N ILE A 834 9.80 -0.66 37.05
CA ILE A 834 8.84 0.23 37.72
C ILE A 834 9.52 1.51 38.15
N TYR A 835 9.00 2.64 37.67
CA TYR A 835 9.45 3.97 38.03
C TYR A 835 8.48 4.63 39.00
N LEU A 836 9.01 5.18 40.09
CA LEU A 836 8.26 5.97 41.07
C LEU A 836 8.59 7.45 40.92
N LYS A 837 7.55 8.27 40.71
CA LYS A 837 7.69 9.73 40.62
C LYS A 837 7.82 10.33 42.03
N ASP A 838 8.90 11.07 42.26
CA ASP A 838 9.18 11.79 43.51
C ASP A 838 9.07 13.30 43.31
N ASP A 839 7.88 13.85 43.55
CA ASP A 839 7.55 15.25 43.28
C ASP A 839 8.38 16.24 44.13
N GLU A 840 9.02 15.78 45.21
CA GLU A 840 9.81 16.66 46.08
C GLU A 840 11.16 17.07 45.46
N ASN A 841 11.79 16.21 44.65
CA ASN A 841 13.16 16.42 44.15
C ASN A 841 13.27 16.43 42.61
N GLY A 842 12.17 16.21 41.89
CA GLY A 842 12.18 16.13 40.43
C GLY A 842 12.89 14.90 39.88
N LEU A 843 12.94 13.82 40.67
CA LEU A 843 13.56 12.55 40.29
C LEU A 843 12.50 11.48 40.15
N ILE A 844 12.68 10.64 39.14
CA ILE A 844 11.88 9.45 38.88
C ILE A 844 12.81 8.27 39.08
N THR A 845 12.59 7.49 40.13
CA THR A 845 13.52 6.43 40.54
C THR A 845 12.98 5.06 40.22
N LYS A 846 13.85 4.22 39.68
CA LYS A 846 13.58 2.81 39.44
C LYS A 846 13.45 2.11 40.78
N ARG A 847 12.39 1.32 40.90
CA ARG A 847 12.18 0.41 42.01
C ARG A 847 12.54 -0.99 41.53
N ASN A 848 13.52 -1.59 42.21
CA ASN A 848 13.78 -3.02 42.09
C ASN A 848 12.79 -3.85 42.90
#